data_AF-A0A2N6PIJ3-F1
#
_entry.id   AF-A0A2N6PIJ3-F1
#
_cell.length_a   1.000
_cell.length_b   1.000
_cell.length_c   1.000
_cell.angle_alpha   90.00
_cell.angle_beta   90.00
_cell.angle_gamma   90.00
#
_symmetry.space_group_name_H-M   'P 1'
#
loop_
_entity.id
_entity.type
_entity.pdbx_description
1 polymer ?
#
loop_
_entity_poly.entity_id
_entity_poly.type
_entity_poly.pdbx_seq_one_letter_code
_entity_poly.pdbx_strand_id
1 'polypeptide(L)'
;MSQLARLIREIDQLKAQLAAATSTPQLAHSAIEGGSIDSYDHDGNLRLRIGDQGDGTQTIRVVDGPVPPAPSAPVVAVDGPVLTISWDGQLADPNLPLPADFARIHVHLAQTPDMAGAPVRASIEARAGASTVTAVETAGTWWVALAVEAQSGRRSPLSAPVEAVVSLVDLDGALEAVRESADGKNTNHYSPVQPSPTDHELAEGDLWFDTSEDGQNLPHRWDGDSWVSVGDQRVEAVRSAMESMRGDLEGQIEGAAGNKITWSPAAPPSGAAPGKSGDTWFQIQSGRVTGQWAHDGSSWVSRPISHEVIASLDLGKATVGELDGARIKAGSVLADAVLVPGSAGSTVIADGAVTTEKLAAGAITAESGVIGSLDLGKATVGELDGARIKFGSAAGDILKADALDGKVITGAVVQTSHDHPKTLLDPAGVHVTDEDGQDIVYLGRQIGVRGPSGETLAQISDDGTISGNALNIEEDPVYAGLPLLGAYQAYERPSRDGYTGWLDSLPRGVVARGRLNPDINVNRGVRNGVIGLMELQFQQEAGRQFRITVEPITVFVFDGGTARLVVRYTWDGSQPNETSTNLADWRVRSTGGSPKYSLGGSFPYEGESTTTIRLLLCLETDKTVKLDDRSWSTRGRMLVEDIGPIVEDTTVDRLLKVENSVSTPEPPAPAKRNYTKRYWATAGRAYYTRGGYRTSNTDLVYQGDQPGMGGMRSALLFPSMTGDLSGAEITSMTMRIDFTHWYSSAGGDAQIQLHGLSSLPTSMPSMEHGWTEKKVPKPGQRVVKIPSQYWSRFKSGNVRGIGLGDTSPSTREYGYGRWARYYIEVKYRK
;
A
#
# COMPACT_ATOMS: atom_id res chain seq x y z
N MET A 1 11.45 -92.81 32.79
CA MET A 1 12.26 -91.57 32.83
C MET A 1 11.80 -90.74 34.02
N SER A 2 12.70 -90.31 34.91
CA SER A 2 12.35 -89.56 36.13
C SER A 2 11.77 -88.18 35.78
N GLN A 3 10.89 -87.65 36.62
CA GLN A 3 10.34 -86.28 36.48
C GLN A 3 11.45 -85.24 36.30
N LEU A 4 12.61 -85.45 36.94
CA LEU A 4 13.80 -84.62 36.82
C LEU A 4 14.35 -84.56 35.38
N ALA A 5 14.40 -85.70 34.68
CA ALA A 5 14.89 -85.76 33.28
C ALA A 5 13.89 -85.17 32.26
N ARG A 6 12.63 -84.95 32.67
CA ARG A 6 11.65 -84.20 31.87
C ARG A 6 11.83 -82.69 32.10
N LEU A 7 11.92 -82.27 33.36
CA LEU A 7 12.15 -80.88 33.75
C LEU A 7 13.45 -80.31 33.17
N ILE A 8 14.55 -81.06 33.18
CA ILE A 8 15.82 -80.60 32.59
C ILE A 8 15.66 -80.34 31.08
N ARG A 9 15.00 -81.24 30.35
CA ARG A 9 14.74 -81.03 28.91
C ARG A 9 13.83 -79.84 28.63
N GLU A 10 12.81 -79.66 29.47
CA GLU A 10 11.87 -78.55 29.37
C GLU A 10 12.57 -77.22 29.67
N ILE A 11 13.46 -77.19 30.67
CA ILE A 11 14.32 -76.04 30.97
C ILE A 11 15.29 -75.76 29.83
N ASP A 12 15.92 -76.78 29.25
CA ASP A 12 16.84 -76.58 28.13
C ASP A 12 16.12 -76.11 26.86
N GLN A 13 14.90 -76.61 26.61
CA GLN A 13 14.03 -76.09 25.55
C GLN A 13 13.62 -74.64 25.81
N LEU A 14 13.24 -74.30 27.04
CA LEU A 14 12.88 -72.92 27.40
C LEU A 14 14.08 -71.99 27.31
N LYS A 15 15.28 -72.45 27.70
CA LYS A 15 16.53 -71.68 27.52
C LYS A 15 16.87 -71.48 26.05
N ALA A 16 16.71 -72.52 25.22
CA ALA A 16 16.94 -72.41 23.78
C ALA A 16 15.90 -71.50 23.10
N GLN A 17 14.63 -71.58 23.50
CA GLN A 17 13.57 -70.69 23.03
C GLN A 17 13.79 -69.25 23.48
N LEU A 18 14.23 -69.03 24.72
CA LEU A 18 14.57 -67.71 25.24
C LEU A 18 15.80 -67.13 24.53
N ALA A 19 16.83 -67.94 24.28
CA ALA A 19 18.01 -67.54 23.51
C ALA A 19 17.64 -67.19 22.05
N ALA A 20 16.77 -67.98 21.41
CA ALA A 20 16.28 -67.70 20.06
C ALA A 20 15.37 -66.45 20.01
N ALA A 21 14.52 -66.25 21.03
CA ALA A 21 13.68 -65.06 21.14
C ALA A 21 14.52 -63.79 21.35
N THR A 22 15.63 -63.88 22.09
CA THR A 22 16.52 -62.73 22.35
C THR A 22 17.50 -62.43 21.21
N SER A 23 17.78 -63.38 20.31
CA SER A 23 18.72 -63.19 19.19
C SER A 23 18.08 -62.79 17.85
N THR A 24 16.75 -62.72 17.76
CA THR A 24 16.02 -62.45 16.51
C THR A 24 15.37 -61.06 16.55
N PRO A 25 15.44 -60.23 15.48
CA PRO A 25 14.77 -58.93 15.46
C PRO A 25 13.26 -59.08 15.66
N GLN A 26 12.71 -58.56 16.77
CA GLN A 26 11.31 -58.84 17.18
C GLN A 26 10.25 -57.90 16.57
N LEU A 27 10.66 -56.88 15.79
CA LEU A 27 9.75 -55.81 15.34
C LEU A 27 8.71 -56.24 14.29
N ALA A 28 8.89 -57.39 13.62
CA ALA A 28 7.99 -57.82 12.55
C ALA A 28 6.55 -58.12 13.00
N HIS A 29 6.33 -58.32 14.30
CA HIS A 29 5.02 -58.64 14.89
C HIS A 29 4.69 -57.78 16.12
N SER A 30 5.26 -56.58 16.24
CA SER A 30 5.03 -55.67 17.37
C SER A 30 4.12 -54.50 16.99
N ALA A 31 3.32 -54.01 17.94
CA ALA A 31 2.51 -52.80 17.84
C ALA A 31 2.79 -51.88 19.05
N ILE A 32 2.60 -50.56 18.88
CA ILE A 32 2.76 -49.56 19.95
C ILE A 32 1.37 -49.27 20.53
N GLU A 33 1.09 -49.76 21.74
CA GLU A 33 -0.20 -49.58 22.42
C GLU A 33 -0.06 -48.59 23.58
N GLY A 34 -0.29 -47.30 23.32
CA GLY A 34 -0.28 -46.25 24.37
C GLY A 34 1.10 -45.83 24.90
N GLY A 35 2.14 -45.92 24.07
CA GLY A 35 3.50 -45.52 24.45
C GLY A 35 4.33 -45.02 23.26
N SER A 36 5.65 -45.00 23.40
CA SER A 36 6.57 -44.58 22.34
C SER A 36 7.84 -45.44 22.26
N ILE A 37 8.47 -45.43 21.09
CA ILE A 37 9.80 -45.96 20.86
C ILE A 37 10.76 -44.77 20.82
N ASP A 38 11.72 -44.78 21.75
CA ASP A 38 12.73 -43.73 21.91
C ASP A 38 14.11 -44.21 21.43
N SER A 39 14.77 -43.39 20.61
CA SER A 39 16.15 -43.59 20.20
C SER A 39 17.04 -42.58 20.91
N TYR A 40 18.09 -43.07 21.57
CA TYR A 40 19.08 -42.25 22.26
C TYR A 40 20.42 -42.24 21.51
N ASP A 41 21.23 -41.21 21.71
CA ASP A 41 22.63 -41.21 21.28
C ASP A 41 23.54 -41.97 22.26
N HIS A 42 24.84 -42.03 21.95
CA HIS A 42 25.85 -42.73 22.75
C HIS A 42 25.96 -42.17 24.19
N ASP A 43 25.63 -40.90 24.38
CA ASP A 43 25.69 -40.22 25.67
C ASP A 43 24.36 -40.33 26.45
N GLY A 44 23.36 -41.03 25.88
CA GLY A 44 22.06 -41.25 26.50
C GLY A 44 21.04 -40.13 26.29
N ASN A 45 21.28 -39.18 25.39
CA ASN A 45 20.32 -38.12 25.08
C ASN A 45 19.29 -38.57 24.04
N LEU A 46 18.03 -38.21 24.22
CA LEU A 46 16.94 -38.58 23.32
C LEU A 46 17.08 -37.86 21.96
N ARG A 47 17.07 -38.61 20.85
CA ARG A 47 17.23 -38.12 19.48
C ARG A 47 15.97 -38.25 18.63
N LEU A 48 15.22 -39.32 18.79
CA LEU A 48 14.02 -39.61 17.99
C LEU A 48 12.98 -40.29 18.88
N ARG A 49 11.71 -39.90 18.73
CA ARG A 49 10.57 -40.56 19.36
C ARG A 49 9.52 -40.93 18.32
N ILE A 50 9.02 -42.17 18.38
CA ILE A 50 7.97 -42.70 17.50
C ILE A 50 6.79 -43.16 18.36
N GLY A 51 5.61 -42.59 18.16
CA GLY A 51 4.40 -42.93 18.93
C GLY A 51 3.91 -41.76 19.76
N ASP A 52 3.48 -42.02 21.00
CA ASP A 52 2.90 -41.02 21.92
C ASP A 52 3.87 -39.89 22.27
N GLN A 53 3.40 -38.64 22.14
CA GLN A 53 4.16 -37.43 22.48
C GLN A 53 3.87 -36.89 23.90
N GLY A 54 2.89 -37.45 24.60
CA GLY A 54 2.50 -37.02 25.96
C GLY A 54 1.40 -35.95 26.01
N ASP A 55 0.96 -35.46 24.85
CA ASP A 55 -0.17 -34.53 24.67
C ASP A 55 -1.41 -35.21 24.05
N GLY A 56 -1.38 -36.54 23.93
CA GLY A 56 -2.40 -37.35 23.26
C GLY A 56 -2.24 -37.45 21.74
N THR A 57 -1.23 -36.81 21.15
CA THR A 57 -0.90 -36.95 19.73
C THR A 57 0.13 -38.07 19.50
N GLN A 58 0.11 -38.66 18.30
CA GLN A 58 1.09 -39.65 17.88
C GLN A 58 1.80 -39.21 16.60
N THR A 59 3.13 -39.24 16.60
CA THR A 59 3.95 -38.89 15.44
C THR A 59 5.37 -39.47 15.52
N ILE A 60 6.16 -39.26 14.48
CA ILE A 60 7.61 -39.44 14.47
C ILE A 60 8.24 -38.06 14.67
N ARG A 61 8.90 -37.84 15.81
CA ARG A 61 9.51 -36.56 16.18
C ARG A 61 11.01 -36.70 16.37
N VAL A 62 11.79 -35.91 15.63
CA VAL A 62 13.22 -35.71 15.90
C VAL A 62 13.35 -34.71 17.04
N VAL A 63 13.97 -35.11 18.14
CA VAL A 63 14.03 -34.33 19.39
C VAL A 63 15.26 -33.44 19.45
N ASP A 64 16.41 -33.94 19.01
CA ASP A 64 17.66 -33.18 18.97
C ASP A 64 18.60 -33.72 17.89
N GLY A 65 19.49 -32.88 17.37
CA GLY A 65 20.44 -33.22 16.31
C GLY A 65 21.61 -32.24 16.24
N PRO A 66 22.60 -32.49 15.36
CA PRO A 66 23.70 -31.55 15.15
C PRO A 66 23.19 -30.23 14.56
N VAL A 67 23.91 -29.13 14.81
CA VAL A 67 23.65 -27.85 14.16
C VAL A 67 24.05 -27.97 12.67
N PRO A 68 23.14 -27.67 11.73
CA PRO A 68 23.47 -27.77 10.31
C PRO A 68 24.50 -26.70 9.88
N PRO A 69 25.33 -26.96 8.86
CA PRO A 69 26.22 -25.94 8.28
C PRO A 69 25.46 -24.83 7.54
N ALA A 70 26.11 -23.69 7.33
CA ALA A 70 25.50 -22.54 6.64
C ALA A 70 25.20 -22.83 5.16
N PRO A 71 24.06 -22.37 4.62
CA PRO A 71 23.74 -22.47 3.20
C PRO A 71 24.58 -21.50 2.36
N SER A 72 24.65 -21.76 1.05
CA SER A 72 25.18 -20.81 0.05
C SER A 72 24.39 -19.49 0.08
N ALA A 73 25.00 -18.41 -0.42
CA ALA A 73 24.36 -17.10 -0.47
C ALA A 73 23.16 -17.10 -1.45
N PRO A 74 22.07 -16.36 -1.14
CA PRO A 74 20.91 -16.31 -2.01
C PRO A 74 21.17 -15.51 -3.29
N VAL A 75 20.41 -15.80 -4.35
CA VAL A 75 20.24 -14.86 -5.48
C VAL A 75 18.96 -14.06 -5.25
N VAL A 76 19.08 -12.74 -5.21
CA VAL A 76 17.95 -11.82 -4.95
C VAL A 76 17.64 -11.00 -6.19
N ALA A 77 16.36 -10.98 -6.59
CA ALA A 77 15.84 -10.12 -7.65
C ALA A 77 14.73 -9.23 -7.10
N VAL A 78 14.78 -7.93 -7.41
CA VAL A 78 13.84 -6.91 -6.92
C VAL A 78 12.93 -6.43 -8.05
N ASP A 79 11.63 -6.33 -7.78
CA ASP A 79 10.60 -5.78 -8.67
C ASP A 79 9.60 -4.93 -7.86
N GLY A 80 9.80 -3.62 -7.84
CA GLY A 80 9.08 -2.72 -6.94
C GLY A 80 9.29 -3.11 -5.46
N PRO A 81 8.23 -3.31 -4.66
CA PRO A 81 8.34 -3.81 -3.28
C PRO A 81 8.66 -5.31 -3.16
N VAL A 82 8.71 -6.06 -4.27
CA VAL A 82 8.77 -7.53 -4.23
C VAL A 82 10.20 -8.04 -4.39
N LEU A 83 10.66 -8.87 -3.44
CA LEU A 83 11.93 -9.60 -3.51
C LEU A 83 11.69 -11.08 -3.84
N THR A 84 12.30 -11.55 -4.92
CA THR A 84 12.41 -12.97 -5.25
C THR A 84 13.77 -13.48 -4.79
N ILE A 85 13.78 -14.46 -3.89
CA ILE A 85 14.97 -14.93 -3.16
C ILE A 85 15.14 -16.41 -3.48
N SER A 86 16.28 -16.75 -4.07
CA SER A 86 16.55 -18.11 -4.58
C SER A 86 17.74 -18.74 -3.88
N TRP A 87 17.59 -20.00 -3.49
CA TRP A 87 18.68 -20.84 -2.98
C TRP A 87 18.94 -22.00 -3.95
N ASP A 88 20.20 -22.35 -4.16
CA ASP A 88 20.67 -23.30 -5.18
C ASP A 88 20.71 -24.77 -4.70
N GLY A 89 20.29 -25.03 -3.46
CA GLY A 89 20.31 -26.38 -2.87
C GLY A 89 21.65 -26.78 -2.28
N GLN A 90 22.64 -25.88 -2.24
CA GLN A 90 23.99 -26.15 -1.76
C GLN A 90 24.31 -25.46 -0.43
N LEU A 91 25.27 -26.03 0.30
CA LEU A 91 25.86 -25.38 1.48
C LEU A 91 26.95 -24.40 1.05
N ALA A 92 27.33 -23.48 1.93
CA ALA A 92 28.41 -22.51 1.67
C ALA A 92 29.75 -23.21 1.40
N ASP A 93 30.01 -24.35 2.06
CA ASP A 93 31.09 -25.26 1.70
C ASP A 93 30.54 -26.35 0.75
N PRO A 94 30.93 -26.34 -0.54
CA PRO A 94 30.42 -27.29 -1.52
C PRO A 94 30.89 -28.73 -1.29
N ASN A 95 31.86 -28.96 -0.39
CA ASN A 95 32.35 -30.30 -0.07
C ASN A 95 31.52 -31.00 1.02
N LEU A 96 30.62 -30.27 1.70
CA LEU A 96 29.74 -30.85 2.72
C LEU A 96 28.42 -31.30 2.08
N PRO A 97 27.97 -32.53 2.35
CA PRO A 97 26.65 -32.96 1.90
C PRO A 97 25.56 -32.25 2.70
N LEU A 98 24.44 -31.95 2.04
CA LEU A 98 23.28 -31.37 2.71
C LEU A 98 22.71 -32.38 3.75
N PRO A 99 22.45 -31.96 5.01
CA PRO A 99 22.03 -32.87 6.08
C PRO A 99 20.82 -33.72 5.69
N ALA A 100 20.85 -35.01 6.09
CA ALA A 100 19.79 -35.97 5.77
C ALA A 100 18.43 -35.57 6.37
N ASP A 101 18.49 -34.93 7.53
CA ASP A 101 17.39 -34.38 8.33
C ASP A 101 17.09 -32.91 8.01
N PHE A 102 17.46 -32.42 6.82
CA PHE A 102 17.04 -31.11 6.33
C PHE A 102 15.53 -30.93 6.46
N ALA A 103 15.10 -29.85 7.12
CA ALA A 103 13.70 -29.44 7.15
C ALA A 103 13.43 -28.35 6.10
N ARG A 104 14.15 -27.22 6.20
CA ARG A 104 13.94 -26.04 5.33
C ARG A 104 15.09 -25.05 5.38
N ILE A 105 15.06 -24.07 4.47
CA ILE A 105 15.82 -22.82 4.57
C ILE A 105 14.92 -21.73 5.12
N HIS A 106 15.43 -20.94 6.06
CA HIS A 106 14.86 -19.67 6.47
C HIS A 106 15.48 -18.51 5.72
N VAL A 107 14.63 -17.59 5.27
CA VAL A 107 15.02 -16.37 4.59
C VAL A 107 14.88 -15.21 5.55
N HIS A 108 16.01 -14.59 5.86
CA HIS A 108 16.12 -13.44 6.76
C HIS A 108 16.27 -12.15 5.95
N LEU A 109 15.55 -11.09 6.34
CA LEU A 109 15.67 -9.76 5.74
C LEU A 109 15.89 -8.68 6.80
N ALA A 110 16.78 -7.73 6.53
CA ALA A 110 17.00 -6.53 7.33
C ALA A 110 17.38 -5.33 6.44
N GLN A 111 17.30 -4.11 6.96
CA GLN A 111 17.78 -2.89 6.27
C GLN A 111 19.25 -2.57 6.59
N THR A 112 19.93 -3.49 7.27
CA THR A 112 21.33 -3.36 7.69
C THR A 112 22.13 -4.57 7.18
N PRO A 113 23.41 -4.39 6.83
CA PRO A 113 24.29 -5.50 6.46
C PRO A 113 24.59 -6.44 7.64
N ASP A 114 24.49 -5.94 8.88
CA ASP A 114 24.49 -6.79 10.08
C ASP A 114 23.12 -7.46 10.21
N MET A 115 23.10 -8.76 9.96
CA MET A 115 21.90 -9.60 9.95
C MET A 115 21.64 -10.29 11.30
N ALA A 116 22.37 -9.92 12.35
CA ALA A 116 22.15 -10.45 13.70
C ALA A 116 20.71 -10.15 14.17
N GLY A 117 19.96 -11.20 14.50
CA GLY A 117 18.56 -11.06 14.94
C GLY A 117 17.57 -10.71 13.83
N ALA A 118 17.98 -10.67 12.56
CA ALA A 118 17.07 -10.42 11.45
C ALA A 118 15.89 -11.43 11.46
N PRO A 119 14.64 -11.00 11.29
CA PRO A 119 13.49 -11.90 11.36
C PRO A 119 13.39 -12.79 10.12
N VAL A 120 12.82 -13.99 10.29
CA VAL A 120 12.46 -14.87 9.18
C VAL A 120 11.22 -14.29 8.49
N ARG A 121 11.30 -14.11 7.17
CA ARG A 121 10.22 -13.54 6.35
C ARG A 121 9.65 -14.52 5.34
N ALA A 122 10.37 -15.59 5.04
CA ALA A 122 9.91 -16.69 4.21
C ALA A 122 10.72 -17.96 4.51
N SER A 123 10.22 -19.11 4.06
CA SER A 123 10.99 -20.36 4.05
C SER A 123 11.06 -20.95 2.64
N ILE A 124 12.08 -21.80 2.42
CA ILE A 124 12.22 -22.64 1.23
C ILE A 124 12.33 -24.09 1.71
N GLU A 125 11.29 -24.90 1.45
CA GLU A 125 11.21 -26.31 1.88
C GLU A 125 11.88 -27.27 0.87
N ALA A 126 12.21 -26.79 -0.33
CA ALA A 126 12.78 -27.62 -1.38
C ALA A 126 14.27 -27.90 -1.12
N ARG A 127 14.56 -29.16 -0.78
CA ARG A 127 15.92 -29.65 -0.51
C ARG A 127 16.91 -29.44 -1.66
N ALA A 128 16.43 -29.46 -2.91
CA ALA A 128 17.24 -29.26 -4.11
C ALA A 128 17.44 -27.77 -4.49
N GLY A 129 16.99 -26.84 -3.64
CA GLY A 129 16.93 -25.42 -3.96
C GLY A 129 15.59 -25.02 -4.60
N ALA A 130 15.15 -23.80 -4.32
CA ALA A 130 14.00 -23.17 -4.95
C ALA A 130 14.03 -21.65 -4.68
N SER A 131 13.07 -20.95 -5.27
CA SER A 131 12.85 -19.52 -5.02
C SER A 131 11.61 -19.33 -4.16
N THR A 132 11.67 -18.38 -3.25
CA THR A 132 10.51 -17.84 -2.54
C THR A 132 10.37 -16.35 -2.84
N VAL A 133 9.17 -15.82 -2.66
CA VAL A 133 8.86 -14.41 -2.95
C VAL A 133 8.30 -13.78 -1.69
N THR A 134 8.87 -12.65 -1.31
CA THR A 134 8.38 -11.81 -0.21
C THR A 134 8.27 -10.37 -0.68
N ALA A 135 7.57 -9.52 0.05
CA ALA A 135 7.47 -8.09 -0.25
C ALA A 135 7.90 -7.28 0.97
N VAL A 136 8.44 -6.09 0.72
CA VAL A 136 8.79 -5.12 1.75
C VAL A 136 7.98 -3.85 1.55
N GLU A 137 7.63 -3.21 2.66
CA GLU A 137 6.69 -2.09 2.69
C GLU A 137 7.38 -0.74 2.50
N THR A 138 8.70 -0.69 2.64
CA THR A 138 9.50 0.53 2.57
C THR A 138 10.53 0.47 1.45
N ALA A 139 10.65 1.56 0.71
CA ALA A 139 11.77 1.78 -0.21
C ALA A 139 13.09 1.90 0.58
N GLY A 140 14.20 1.48 -0.02
CA GLY A 140 15.53 1.51 0.58
C GLY A 140 16.35 0.26 0.29
N THR A 141 17.56 0.21 0.84
CA THR A 141 18.46 -0.95 0.73
C THR A 141 18.08 -2.02 1.75
N TRP A 142 17.86 -3.23 1.26
CA TRP A 142 17.58 -4.42 2.05
C TRP A 142 18.70 -5.44 1.88
N TRP A 143 18.97 -6.21 2.92
CA TRP A 143 19.94 -7.30 2.95
C TRP A 143 19.22 -8.62 3.19
N VAL A 144 19.59 -9.65 2.43
CA VAL A 144 18.97 -10.98 2.47
C VAL A 144 20.01 -12.03 2.80
N ALA A 145 19.72 -12.89 3.78
CA ALA A 145 20.57 -14.02 4.15
C ALA A 145 19.74 -15.27 4.43
N LEU A 146 20.36 -16.45 4.33
CA LEU A 146 19.71 -17.75 4.46
C LEU A 146 20.25 -18.54 5.66
N ALA A 147 19.41 -19.34 6.32
CA ALA A 147 19.85 -20.34 7.31
C ALA A 147 19.16 -21.69 7.08
N VAL A 148 19.87 -22.80 7.27
CA VAL A 148 19.29 -24.15 7.25
C VAL A 148 18.66 -24.44 8.61
N GLU A 149 17.45 -24.99 8.62
CA GLU A 149 16.80 -25.61 9.77
C GLU A 149 16.74 -27.13 9.58
N ALA A 150 17.20 -27.88 10.59
CA ALA A 150 17.08 -29.34 10.64
C ALA A 150 15.73 -29.76 11.26
N GLN A 151 15.31 -31.01 11.07
CA GLN A 151 14.06 -31.56 11.65
C GLN A 151 14.01 -31.49 13.19
N SER A 152 15.16 -31.37 13.86
CA SER A 152 15.27 -31.11 15.30
C SER A 152 14.95 -29.68 15.73
N GLY A 153 14.81 -28.74 14.78
CA GLY A 153 14.65 -27.30 15.02
C GLY A 153 15.97 -26.54 15.20
N ARG A 154 17.13 -27.21 15.13
CA ARG A 154 18.44 -26.54 15.16
C ARG A 154 18.67 -25.75 13.86
N ARG A 155 19.21 -24.53 13.98
CA ARG A 155 19.48 -23.62 12.85
C ARG A 155 20.96 -23.37 12.64
N SER A 156 21.37 -23.28 11.38
CA SER A 156 22.74 -22.94 10.99
C SER A 156 23.08 -21.47 11.25
N PRO A 157 24.37 -21.08 11.19
CA PRO A 157 24.74 -19.70 10.90
C PRO A 157 24.15 -19.22 9.57
N LEU A 158 24.00 -17.90 9.42
CA LEU A 158 23.51 -17.27 8.18
C LEU A 158 24.54 -17.41 7.04
N SER A 159 24.03 -17.48 5.81
CA SER A 159 24.83 -17.29 4.59
C SER A 159 25.43 -15.88 4.54
N ALA A 160 26.35 -15.65 3.60
CA ALA A 160 26.76 -14.29 3.27
C ALA A 160 25.53 -13.44 2.87
N PRO A 161 25.34 -12.24 3.46
CA PRO A 161 24.23 -11.35 3.11
C PRO A 161 24.34 -10.82 1.68
N VAL A 162 23.21 -10.67 1.00
CA VAL A 162 23.12 -10.13 -0.36
C VAL A 162 22.26 -8.86 -0.35
N GLU A 163 22.81 -7.79 -0.92
CA GLU A 163 22.18 -6.48 -1.01
C GLU A 163 21.08 -6.45 -2.11
N ALA A 164 19.98 -5.78 -1.81
CA ALA A 164 18.82 -5.61 -2.66
C ALA A 164 18.22 -4.20 -2.49
N VAL A 165 18.31 -3.35 -3.51
CA VAL A 165 17.77 -1.98 -3.48
C VAL A 165 16.33 -1.96 -3.97
N VAL A 166 15.41 -1.51 -3.12
CA VAL A 166 13.96 -1.51 -3.36
C VAL A 166 13.45 -0.09 -3.56
N SER A 167 12.67 0.13 -4.62
CA SER A 167 12.00 1.40 -4.93
C SER A 167 10.49 1.19 -5.06
N LEU A 168 9.68 2.07 -4.45
CA LEU A 168 8.23 2.10 -4.63
C LEU A 168 7.83 3.05 -5.77
N VAL A 169 6.64 2.86 -6.36
CA VAL A 169 6.12 3.76 -7.41
C VAL A 169 5.74 5.10 -6.77
N ASP A 170 6.32 6.18 -7.31
CA ASP A 170 6.02 7.55 -6.93
C ASP A 170 4.63 7.97 -7.43
N LEU A 171 3.71 8.24 -6.50
CA LEU A 171 2.35 8.73 -6.80
C LEU A 171 2.28 10.27 -6.82
N ASP A 172 3.29 10.96 -6.30
CA ASP A 172 3.29 12.43 -6.17
C ASP A 172 3.49 13.10 -7.54
N GLY A 173 4.35 12.53 -8.40
CA GLY A 173 4.54 13.03 -9.76
C GLY A 173 3.30 12.91 -10.67
N ALA A 174 2.39 11.97 -10.39
CA ALA A 174 1.15 11.82 -11.13
C ALA A 174 0.08 12.84 -10.71
N LEU A 175 0.13 13.32 -9.46
CA LEU A 175 -0.77 14.33 -8.94
C LEU A 175 -0.38 15.73 -9.42
N GLU A 176 0.92 15.99 -9.56
CA GLU A 176 1.45 17.28 -10.02
C GLU A 176 1.14 17.53 -11.51
N ALA A 177 1.23 16.51 -12.37
CA ALA A 177 0.87 16.64 -13.78
C ALA A 177 -0.63 16.91 -14.02
N VAL A 178 -1.50 16.48 -13.10
CA VAL A 178 -2.95 16.78 -13.15
C VAL A 178 -3.21 18.23 -12.73
N ARG A 179 -2.50 18.73 -11.71
CA ARG A 179 -2.53 20.14 -11.28
C ARG A 179 -2.03 21.10 -12.36
N GLU A 180 -0.87 20.83 -12.96
CA GLU A 180 -0.31 21.67 -14.04
C GLU A 180 -1.26 21.84 -15.23
N SER A 181 -2.07 20.82 -15.56
CA SER A 181 -3.05 20.93 -16.65
C SER A 181 -4.32 21.73 -16.29
N ALA A 182 -4.61 21.85 -15.00
CA ALA A 182 -5.77 22.58 -14.49
C ALA A 182 -5.47 24.06 -14.26
N ASP A 183 -4.25 24.40 -13.85
CA ASP A 183 -3.82 25.76 -13.48
C ASP A 183 -3.45 26.67 -14.67
N GLY A 184 -3.41 26.15 -15.90
CA GLY A 184 -3.00 26.89 -17.10
C GLY A 184 -4.12 27.48 -17.98
N LYS A 185 -5.33 27.73 -17.44
CA LYS A 185 -6.46 28.26 -18.23
C LYS A 185 -6.72 29.74 -17.94
N ASN A 186 -6.84 30.55 -18.99
CA ASN A 186 -7.14 31.98 -18.88
C ASN A 186 -8.62 32.25 -18.57
N THR A 187 -8.87 33.26 -17.76
CA THR A 187 -10.20 33.72 -17.31
C THR A 187 -10.62 34.99 -18.06
N ASN A 188 -11.90 35.08 -18.43
CA ASN A 188 -12.49 36.25 -19.10
C ASN A 188 -13.39 37.04 -18.14
N HIS A 189 -13.07 38.32 -17.92
CA HIS A 189 -13.79 39.25 -17.06
C HIS A 189 -14.60 40.25 -17.89
N TYR A 190 -15.86 40.48 -17.51
CA TYR A 190 -16.75 41.48 -18.10
C TYR A 190 -17.22 42.43 -16.99
N SER A 191 -16.66 43.62 -16.92
CA SER A 191 -16.92 44.54 -15.81
C SER A 191 -16.58 45.98 -16.22
N PRO A 192 -17.33 46.99 -15.71
CA PRO A 192 -16.98 48.40 -15.88
C PRO A 192 -15.86 48.84 -14.93
N VAL A 193 -15.48 48.00 -13.96
CA VAL A 193 -14.38 48.24 -13.02
C VAL A 193 -13.28 47.22 -13.31
N GLN A 194 -12.06 47.71 -13.43
CA GLN A 194 -10.87 46.90 -13.69
C GLN A 194 -10.70 45.82 -12.60
N PRO A 195 -10.59 44.53 -12.98
CA PRO A 195 -10.32 43.46 -12.02
C PRO A 195 -9.00 43.68 -11.29
N SER A 196 -9.03 43.60 -9.96
CA SER A 196 -7.84 43.73 -9.11
C SER A 196 -7.31 42.37 -8.68
N PRO A 197 -5.98 42.17 -8.57
CA PRO A 197 -5.37 40.99 -7.95
C PRO A 197 -5.81 40.71 -6.51
N THR A 198 -6.39 41.71 -5.81
CA THR A 198 -6.93 41.54 -4.45
C THR A 198 -8.30 40.87 -4.43
N ASP A 199 -9.07 40.99 -5.51
CA ASP A 199 -10.46 40.53 -5.60
C ASP A 199 -10.61 39.31 -6.53
N HIS A 200 -9.61 39.07 -7.38
CA HIS A 200 -9.57 37.97 -8.35
C HIS A 200 -8.14 37.40 -8.45
N GLU A 201 -8.00 36.07 -8.51
CA GLU A 201 -6.74 35.43 -8.91
C GLU A 201 -6.54 35.64 -10.42
N LEU A 202 -5.59 36.51 -10.80
CA LEU A 202 -5.30 36.86 -12.19
C LEU A 202 -4.06 36.10 -12.70
N ALA A 203 -4.19 35.44 -13.85
CA ALA A 203 -3.11 34.74 -14.54
C ALA A 203 -2.66 35.48 -15.80
N GLU A 204 -1.37 35.38 -16.16
CA GLU A 204 -0.85 35.99 -17.39
C GLU A 204 -1.64 35.48 -18.62
N GLY A 205 -2.21 36.41 -19.38
CA GLY A 205 -3.07 36.12 -20.52
C GLY A 205 -4.58 36.16 -20.24
N ASP A 206 -5.01 36.41 -19.00
CA ASP A 206 -6.41 36.71 -18.68
C ASP A 206 -6.91 37.92 -19.49
N LEU A 207 -8.21 37.93 -19.79
CA LEU A 207 -8.84 38.97 -20.61
C LEU A 207 -9.88 39.73 -19.80
N TRP A 208 -9.88 41.05 -19.93
CA TRP A 208 -10.91 41.92 -19.36
C TRP A 208 -11.50 42.79 -20.46
N PHE A 209 -12.82 42.84 -20.52
CA PHE A 209 -13.57 43.75 -21.39
C PHE A 209 -14.14 44.88 -20.53
N ASP A 210 -13.68 46.11 -20.80
CA ASP A 210 -14.16 47.30 -20.09
C ASP A 210 -15.54 47.69 -20.59
N THR A 211 -16.57 47.35 -19.81
CA THR A 211 -17.97 47.60 -20.15
C THR A 211 -18.48 48.98 -19.69
N SER A 212 -17.60 49.90 -19.30
CA SER A 212 -17.99 51.28 -18.95
C SER A 212 -18.39 52.11 -20.20
N GLU A 213 -19.12 53.21 -20.01
CA GLU A 213 -19.55 54.08 -21.12
C GLU A 213 -18.35 54.67 -21.88
N ASP A 214 -17.26 55.00 -21.17
CA ASP A 214 -16.03 55.52 -21.76
C ASP A 214 -15.14 54.41 -22.37
N GLY A 215 -15.20 53.19 -21.81
CA GLY A 215 -14.37 52.04 -22.19
C GLY A 215 -14.78 51.29 -23.46
N GLN A 216 -16.03 51.43 -23.94
CA GLN A 216 -16.53 50.92 -25.23
C GLN A 216 -16.24 49.42 -25.52
N ASN A 217 -16.21 48.56 -24.49
CA ASN A 217 -15.83 47.14 -24.59
C ASN A 217 -14.40 46.90 -25.11
N LEU A 218 -13.48 47.84 -24.88
CA LEU A 218 -12.08 47.66 -25.26
C LEU A 218 -11.48 46.46 -24.50
N PRO A 219 -10.92 45.47 -25.22
CA PRO A 219 -10.26 44.34 -24.59
C PRO A 219 -8.90 44.74 -24.03
N HIS A 220 -8.65 44.28 -22.81
CA HIS A 220 -7.38 44.38 -22.10
C HIS A 220 -6.90 42.96 -21.77
N ARG A 221 -5.58 42.74 -21.81
CA ARG A 221 -4.94 41.47 -21.46
C ARG A 221 -4.07 41.69 -20.22
N TRP A 222 -4.18 40.81 -19.23
CA TRP A 222 -3.27 40.78 -18.09
C TRP A 222 -1.90 40.28 -18.55
N ASP A 223 -0.84 41.04 -18.35
CA ASP A 223 0.53 40.69 -18.75
C ASP A 223 1.35 40.07 -17.61
N GLY A 224 0.72 39.80 -16.47
CA GLY A 224 1.36 39.29 -15.26
C GLY A 224 1.54 40.36 -14.17
N ASP A 225 1.51 41.65 -14.54
CA ASP A 225 1.72 42.76 -13.59
C ASP A 225 0.64 43.87 -13.75
N SER A 226 0.13 44.06 -14.96
CA SER A 226 -0.87 45.09 -15.25
C SER A 226 -1.84 44.70 -16.38
N TRP A 227 -2.98 45.37 -16.44
CA TRP A 227 -3.91 45.26 -17.56
C TRP A 227 -3.44 46.15 -18.72
N VAL A 228 -3.09 45.53 -19.84
CA VAL A 228 -2.62 46.24 -21.05
C VAL A 228 -3.69 46.21 -22.12
N SER A 229 -4.03 47.36 -22.69
CA SER A 229 -5.01 47.44 -23.79
C SER A 229 -4.49 46.74 -25.05
N VAL A 230 -5.32 45.90 -25.66
CA VAL A 230 -5.03 45.24 -26.94
C VAL A 230 -5.89 45.79 -28.09
N GLY A 231 -6.48 46.98 -27.90
CA GLY A 231 -7.24 47.71 -28.92
C GLY A 231 -6.38 48.31 -30.05
N ASP A 232 -7.01 48.64 -31.17
CA ASP A 232 -6.33 49.15 -32.38
C ASP A 232 -5.85 50.62 -32.22
N GLN A 233 -4.53 50.80 -32.08
CA GLN A 233 -3.88 52.10 -31.85
C GLN A 233 -3.97 53.09 -33.03
N ARG A 234 -4.49 52.69 -34.20
CA ARG A 234 -4.56 53.54 -35.41
C ARG A 234 -5.59 54.67 -35.29
N VAL A 235 -6.57 54.55 -34.41
CA VAL A 235 -7.67 55.53 -34.26
C VAL A 235 -7.16 56.87 -33.72
N GLU A 236 -6.16 56.85 -32.83
CA GLU A 236 -5.63 58.06 -32.19
C GLU A 236 -4.56 58.78 -33.03
N ALA A 237 -3.74 58.01 -33.77
CA ALA A 237 -2.71 58.55 -34.65
C ALA A 237 -3.28 59.36 -35.84
N VAL A 238 -4.46 58.98 -36.34
CA VAL A 238 -5.14 59.70 -37.45
C VAL A 238 -5.69 61.05 -36.98
N ARG A 239 -6.09 61.17 -35.71
CA ARG A 239 -6.64 62.41 -35.12
C ARG A 239 -5.58 63.49 -34.96
N SER A 240 -4.39 63.14 -34.46
CA SER A 240 -3.25 64.07 -34.33
C SER A 240 -2.68 64.52 -35.69
N ALA A 241 -2.73 63.67 -36.71
CA ALA A 241 -2.26 64.02 -38.06
C ALA A 241 -3.13 65.10 -38.74
N MET A 242 -4.45 65.11 -38.45
CA MET A 242 -5.36 66.14 -38.99
C MET A 242 -5.13 67.53 -38.38
N GLU A 243 -4.65 67.62 -37.13
CA GLU A 243 -4.35 68.91 -36.47
C GLU A 243 -3.02 69.52 -36.95
N SER A 244 -2.00 68.69 -37.24
CA SER A 244 -0.71 69.16 -37.77
C SER A 244 -0.82 69.77 -39.16
N MET A 245 -1.60 69.15 -40.06
CA MET A 245 -1.81 69.66 -41.43
C MET A 245 -2.49 71.04 -41.46
N ARG A 246 -3.22 71.39 -40.39
CA ARG A 246 -3.90 72.69 -40.29
C ARG A 246 -2.93 73.83 -39.96
N GLY A 247 -1.88 73.56 -39.16
CA GLY A 247 -0.86 74.55 -38.81
C GLY A 247 0.14 74.83 -39.94
N ASP A 248 0.47 73.83 -40.75
CA ASP A 248 1.42 73.99 -41.87
C ASP A 248 0.87 74.89 -42.99
N LEU A 249 -0.46 74.96 -43.15
CA LEU A 249 -1.12 75.80 -44.15
C LEU A 249 -1.09 77.30 -43.79
N GLU A 250 -1.06 77.64 -42.50
CA GLU A 250 -0.97 79.03 -42.02
C GLU A 250 0.45 79.61 -42.14
N GLY A 251 1.50 78.77 -42.08
CA GLY A 251 2.89 79.21 -42.18
C GLY A 251 3.39 79.60 -43.58
N GLN A 252 2.71 79.21 -44.66
CA GLN A 252 3.16 79.49 -46.04
C GLN A 252 2.76 80.87 -46.59
N ILE A 253 1.94 81.65 -45.88
CA ILE A 253 1.40 82.92 -46.41
C ILE A 253 2.29 84.16 -46.11
N GLU A 254 3.30 84.07 -45.22
CA GLU A 254 4.14 85.24 -44.86
C GLU A 254 5.53 85.31 -45.56
N GLY A 255 5.88 84.36 -46.44
CA GLY A 255 7.27 84.11 -46.85
C GLY A 255 7.80 84.71 -48.17
N ALA A 256 7.10 85.59 -48.89
CA ALA A 256 7.59 86.09 -50.19
C ALA A 256 8.29 87.47 -50.10
N ALA A 257 9.61 87.43 -49.85
CA ALA A 257 10.57 88.54 -49.74
C ALA A 257 10.53 89.63 -50.85
N GLY A 258 10.96 90.87 -50.65
CA GLY A 258 11.64 91.53 -49.51
C GLY A 258 12.35 92.81 -50.01
N ASN A 259 13.03 93.56 -49.12
CA ASN A 259 13.59 94.89 -49.38
C ASN A 259 15.13 94.89 -49.43
N LYS A 260 15.75 95.86 -50.13
CA LYS A 260 17.17 95.94 -50.49
C LYS A 260 17.98 96.83 -49.54
N ILE A 261 19.21 96.44 -49.19
CA ILE A 261 20.12 97.25 -48.35
C ILE A 261 21.30 97.77 -49.18
N THR A 262 21.62 99.06 -49.03
CA THR A 262 22.69 99.78 -49.76
C THR A 262 23.67 100.41 -48.77
N TRP A 263 24.96 100.27 -49.03
CA TRP A 263 26.05 100.85 -48.22
C TRP A 263 26.86 101.82 -49.09
N SER A 264 27.03 103.06 -48.64
CA SER A 264 27.67 104.11 -49.43
C SER A 264 28.46 105.09 -48.55
N PRO A 265 29.56 105.68 -49.04
CA PRO A 265 30.25 106.75 -48.30
C PRO A 265 29.51 108.10 -48.32
N ALA A 266 28.54 108.24 -49.21
CA ALA A 266 27.66 109.41 -49.31
C ALA A 266 26.25 109.11 -48.77
N ALA A 267 25.57 110.16 -48.30
CA ALA A 267 24.14 110.11 -48.04
C ALA A 267 23.38 109.78 -49.35
N PRO A 268 22.18 109.18 -49.28
CA PRO A 268 21.40 108.88 -50.49
C PRO A 268 21.11 110.16 -51.29
N PRO A 269 20.96 110.08 -52.63
CA PRO A 269 20.71 111.26 -53.47
C PRO A 269 19.43 112.00 -53.04
N SER A 270 19.48 113.32 -52.92
CA SER A 270 18.31 114.13 -52.58
C SER A 270 17.37 114.25 -53.79
N GLY A 271 16.23 113.56 -53.72
CA GLY A 271 15.20 113.48 -54.77
C GLY A 271 14.56 112.09 -54.82
N ALA A 272 13.46 111.91 -55.58
CA ALA A 272 12.79 110.62 -55.77
C ALA A 272 13.68 109.63 -56.56
N ALA A 273 14.64 109.03 -55.86
CA ALA A 273 15.58 108.06 -56.41
C ALA A 273 14.96 106.64 -56.42
N PRO A 274 15.40 105.72 -57.31
CA PRO A 274 14.83 104.38 -57.39
C PRO A 274 15.11 103.55 -56.13
N GLY A 275 14.04 103.10 -55.46
CA GLY A 275 14.05 102.19 -54.30
C GLY A 275 12.64 101.68 -53.98
N LYS A 276 12.52 100.50 -53.36
CA LYS A 276 11.23 99.96 -52.87
C LYS A 276 11.00 100.38 -51.42
N SER A 277 9.74 100.54 -51.01
CA SER A 277 9.42 100.81 -49.59
C SER A 277 10.01 99.73 -48.69
N GLY A 278 10.82 100.15 -47.72
CA GLY A 278 11.57 99.34 -46.77
C GLY A 278 12.99 98.99 -47.21
N ASP A 279 13.48 99.47 -48.35
CA ASP A 279 14.92 99.42 -48.67
C ASP A 279 15.71 100.26 -47.65
N THR A 280 16.94 99.89 -47.31
CA THR A 280 17.76 100.60 -46.30
C THR A 280 19.05 101.13 -46.91
N TRP A 281 19.46 102.34 -46.52
CA TRP A 281 20.71 102.96 -46.93
C TRP A 281 21.54 103.31 -45.71
N PHE A 282 22.81 102.90 -45.71
CA PHE A 282 23.77 103.25 -44.68
C PHE A 282 24.88 104.11 -45.26
N GLN A 283 25.14 105.24 -44.60
CA GLN A 283 26.30 106.06 -44.90
C GLN A 283 27.48 105.61 -44.03
N ILE A 284 28.60 105.26 -44.67
CA ILE A 284 29.84 104.87 -44.00
C ILE A 284 30.96 105.87 -44.30
N GLN A 285 31.49 106.53 -43.27
CA GLN A 285 32.69 107.35 -43.39
C GLN A 285 33.77 106.82 -42.45
N SER A 286 35.00 106.68 -42.96
CA SER A 286 36.15 106.18 -42.19
C SER A 286 35.88 104.87 -41.44
N GLY A 287 35.09 103.97 -42.05
CA GLY A 287 34.76 102.65 -41.51
C GLY A 287 33.64 102.61 -40.46
N ARG A 288 32.95 103.73 -40.18
CA ARG A 288 31.80 103.78 -39.26
C ARG A 288 30.52 104.20 -39.95
N VAL A 289 29.40 103.61 -39.55
CA VAL A 289 28.07 104.06 -39.97
C VAL A 289 27.77 105.39 -39.28
N THR A 290 27.63 106.44 -40.06
CA THR A 290 27.38 107.81 -39.57
C THR A 290 25.97 108.31 -39.87
N GLY A 291 25.19 107.54 -40.64
CA GLY A 291 23.78 107.80 -40.90
C GLY A 291 23.08 106.58 -41.49
N GLN A 292 21.78 106.47 -41.24
CA GLN A 292 20.91 105.43 -41.78
C GLN A 292 19.63 106.06 -42.33
N TRP A 293 19.16 105.57 -43.47
CA TRP A 293 17.87 105.92 -44.07
C TRP A 293 17.12 104.66 -44.47
N ALA A 294 15.79 104.73 -44.47
CA ALA A 294 14.94 103.73 -45.12
C ALA A 294 14.16 104.40 -46.25
N HIS A 295 14.01 103.73 -47.39
CA HIS A 295 13.19 104.19 -48.49
C HIS A 295 11.73 103.94 -48.10
N ASP A 296 10.88 104.97 -48.11
CA ASP A 296 9.47 104.84 -47.71
C ASP A 296 8.55 104.39 -48.87
N GLY A 297 9.10 104.27 -50.08
CA GLY A 297 8.39 103.97 -51.31
C GLY A 297 8.38 105.12 -52.31
N SER A 298 8.71 106.34 -51.86
CA SER A 298 8.84 107.54 -52.71
C SER A 298 10.16 108.28 -52.49
N SER A 299 10.76 108.20 -51.29
CA SER A 299 12.01 108.90 -50.95
C SER A 299 12.79 108.21 -49.83
N TRP A 300 14.07 108.58 -49.65
CA TRP A 300 14.91 108.12 -48.55
C TRP A 300 14.71 108.97 -47.29
N VAL A 301 14.26 108.36 -46.19
CA VAL A 301 13.96 109.02 -44.91
C VAL A 301 14.94 108.58 -43.82
N SER A 302 15.50 109.53 -43.07
CA SER A 302 16.48 109.26 -42.00
C SER A 302 15.86 108.47 -40.84
N ARG A 303 16.59 107.48 -40.32
CA ARG A 303 16.20 106.66 -39.16
C ARG A 303 17.36 106.53 -38.15
N PRO A 304 17.35 107.26 -37.02
CA PRO A 304 18.27 107.03 -35.91
C PRO A 304 17.90 105.77 -35.12
N ILE A 305 18.88 105.12 -34.46
CA ILE A 305 18.65 103.90 -33.65
C ILE A 305 18.28 104.30 -32.20
N SER A 306 17.17 103.78 -31.65
CA SER A 306 16.74 103.95 -30.24
C SER A 306 16.94 102.68 -29.41
N HIS A 307 16.84 102.81 -28.08
CA HIS A 307 17.11 101.73 -27.13
C HIS A 307 16.09 100.58 -27.15
N GLU A 308 14.93 100.73 -27.81
CA GLU A 308 13.89 99.71 -27.87
C GLU A 308 14.09 98.64 -28.97
N VAL A 309 15.12 98.77 -29.82
CA VAL A 309 15.38 97.84 -30.95
C VAL A 309 16.62 96.95 -30.78
N ILE A 310 17.22 96.88 -29.57
CA ILE A 310 18.42 96.06 -29.31
C ILE A 310 18.02 94.74 -28.63
N ALA A 311 17.97 93.65 -29.41
CA ALA A 311 17.65 92.31 -28.89
C ALA A 311 18.80 91.66 -28.08
N SER A 312 20.05 92.09 -28.28
CA SER A 312 21.21 91.62 -27.50
C SER A 312 22.37 92.61 -27.55
N LEU A 313 23.14 92.72 -26.46
CA LEU A 313 24.28 93.63 -26.31
C LEU A 313 25.46 92.92 -25.62
N ASP A 314 26.65 92.93 -26.23
CA ASP A 314 27.91 92.42 -25.65
C ASP A 314 28.79 93.59 -25.17
N LEU A 315 29.20 93.57 -23.89
CA LEU A 315 29.93 94.67 -23.22
C LEU A 315 31.11 94.15 -22.40
N GLY A 316 32.31 94.67 -22.65
CA GLY A 316 33.53 94.33 -21.89
C GLY A 316 33.64 94.99 -20.50
N LYS A 317 32.95 96.12 -20.26
CA LYS A 317 32.80 96.69 -18.91
C LYS A 317 31.53 97.54 -18.82
N ALA A 318 30.65 97.21 -17.89
CA ALA A 318 29.48 98.00 -17.55
C ALA A 318 29.66 98.64 -16.16
N THR A 319 29.24 99.89 -16.00
CA THR A 319 29.13 100.55 -14.69
C THR A 319 27.71 101.10 -14.61
N VAL A 320 26.87 100.47 -13.78
CA VAL A 320 25.43 100.72 -13.73
C VAL A 320 24.99 100.92 -12.27
N GLY A 321 23.92 101.70 -12.06
CA GLY A 321 23.40 101.98 -10.71
C GLY A 321 22.65 100.81 -10.06
N GLU A 322 21.92 100.02 -10.86
CA GLU A 322 21.18 98.81 -10.46
C GLU A 322 21.23 97.76 -11.59
N LEU A 323 21.22 96.47 -11.25
CA LEU A 323 21.24 95.33 -12.20
C LEU A 323 20.38 94.16 -11.67
N ASP A 324 19.50 93.59 -12.50
CA ASP A 324 18.60 92.45 -12.16
C ASP A 324 19.28 91.08 -12.40
N GLY A 325 19.31 90.24 -11.37
CA GLY A 325 20.07 88.99 -11.31
C GLY A 325 19.44 87.78 -11.99
N ALA A 326 18.17 87.82 -12.40
CA ALA A 326 17.46 86.65 -12.95
C ALA A 326 17.99 86.13 -14.30
N ARG A 327 18.94 86.84 -14.93
CA ARG A 327 19.50 86.51 -16.25
C ARG A 327 21.03 86.35 -16.26
N ILE A 328 21.63 86.14 -15.09
CA ILE A 328 23.08 85.91 -14.94
C ILE A 328 23.38 84.39 -15.00
N LYS A 329 24.32 83.99 -15.87
CA LYS A 329 24.79 82.61 -16.10
C LYS A 329 25.56 82.07 -14.86
N ALA A 330 25.41 80.78 -14.54
CA ALA A 330 26.04 80.18 -13.36
C ALA A 330 27.58 80.35 -13.34
N GLY A 331 28.13 80.95 -12.27
CA GLY A 331 29.58 81.10 -12.01
C GLY A 331 30.08 82.46 -11.47
N SER A 332 29.25 83.50 -11.36
CA SER A 332 29.67 84.86 -10.92
C SER A 332 29.32 85.22 -9.46
N VAL A 333 29.22 84.23 -8.56
CA VAL A 333 28.93 84.40 -7.11
C VAL A 333 29.91 83.55 -6.28
N LEU A 334 30.33 84.04 -5.11
CA LEU A 334 31.28 83.39 -4.19
C LEU A 334 30.76 82.08 -3.58
N ALA A 335 31.67 81.12 -3.44
CA ALA A 335 31.43 79.68 -3.29
C ALA A 335 30.82 79.17 -1.96
N ASP A 336 30.46 80.04 -1.01
CA ASP A 336 29.93 79.62 0.30
C ASP A 336 28.42 79.28 0.27
N ALA A 337 27.73 79.54 -0.84
CA ALA A 337 26.29 79.32 -1.00
C ALA A 337 25.92 78.53 -2.27
N VAL A 338 26.85 77.71 -2.80
CA VAL A 338 26.78 77.18 -4.18
C VAL A 338 26.37 75.69 -4.27
N LEU A 339 26.12 74.99 -3.17
CA LEU A 339 25.56 73.64 -3.22
C LEU A 339 24.04 73.66 -2.97
N VAL A 340 23.29 73.89 -4.05
CA VAL A 340 21.87 73.53 -4.17
C VAL A 340 21.69 72.39 -5.20
N PRO A 341 20.65 71.54 -5.06
CA PRO A 341 20.42 70.37 -5.92
C PRO A 341 20.48 70.72 -7.42
N GLY A 342 21.29 69.97 -8.19
CA GLY A 342 21.44 70.13 -9.65
C GLY A 342 22.70 70.87 -10.15
N SER A 343 23.60 71.29 -9.25
CA SER A 343 24.83 72.04 -9.60
C SER A 343 26.07 71.17 -9.88
N ALA A 344 26.07 69.90 -9.47
CA ALA A 344 26.97 68.88 -10.00
C ALA A 344 26.19 68.07 -11.06
N GLY A 345 26.89 67.56 -12.08
CA GLY A 345 26.29 66.72 -13.13
C GLY A 345 25.67 65.42 -12.59
N SER A 346 25.81 64.30 -13.31
CA SER A 346 25.10 63.04 -12.98
C SER A 346 25.41 62.41 -11.59
N THR A 347 26.30 63.00 -10.79
CA THR A 347 26.68 62.50 -9.47
C THR A 347 26.80 63.65 -8.47
N VAL A 348 25.89 63.69 -7.48
CA VAL A 348 25.82 64.74 -6.43
C VAL A 348 26.59 64.31 -5.17
N ILE A 349 26.80 63.01 -4.96
CA ILE A 349 27.60 62.43 -3.87
C ILE A 349 28.71 61.60 -4.52
N ALA A 350 29.96 62.01 -4.39
CA ALA A 350 31.10 61.24 -4.91
C ALA A 350 31.26 59.91 -4.15
N ASP A 351 31.87 58.89 -4.79
CA ASP A 351 32.20 57.62 -4.13
C ASP A 351 32.99 57.88 -2.83
N GLY A 352 32.50 57.33 -1.72
CA GLY A 352 33.10 57.52 -0.38
C GLY A 352 32.79 58.85 0.32
N ALA A 353 31.94 59.72 -0.26
CA ALA A 353 31.63 61.01 0.36
C ALA A 353 30.79 60.91 1.63
N VAL A 354 30.11 59.79 1.89
CA VAL A 354 29.42 59.51 3.17
C VAL A 354 30.37 58.72 4.08
N THR A 355 30.99 59.39 5.06
CA THR A 355 31.81 58.77 6.11
C THR A 355 30.96 58.48 7.34
N THR A 356 31.47 57.65 8.25
CA THR A 356 30.80 57.33 9.52
C THR A 356 30.48 58.56 10.37
N GLU A 357 31.27 59.64 10.31
CA GLU A 357 30.96 60.87 11.08
C GLU A 357 29.83 61.71 10.44
N LYS A 358 29.50 61.47 9.17
CA LYS A 358 28.44 62.20 8.45
C LYS A 358 27.05 61.60 8.63
N LEU A 359 26.96 60.40 9.21
CA LEU A 359 25.70 59.78 9.62
C LEU A 359 25.51 60.00 11.13
N ALA A 360 24.68 60.98 11.49
CA ALA A 360 24.27 61.15 12.88
C ALA A 360 23.48 59.92 13.37
N ALA A 361 23.55 59.61 14.66
CA ALA A 361 22.73 58.56 15.25
C ALA A 361 21.25 58.85 15.00
N GLY A 362 20.52 57.90 14.38
CA GLY A 362 19.12 58.08 13.98
C GLY A 362 18.89 58.76 12.63
N ALA A 363 19.94 59.04 11.83
CA ALA A 363 19.79 59.64 10.50
C ALA A 363 19.04 58.74 9.49
N ILE A 364 19.05 57.42 9.69
CA ILE A 364 18.22 56.48 8.94
C ILE A 364 17.03 56.10 9.83
N THR A 365 15.84 56.59 9.48
CA THR A 365 14.60 56.35 10.23
C THR A 365 13.75 55.28 9.55
N ALA A 366 12.75 54.75 10.28
CA ALA A 366 11.80 53.79 9.73
C ALA A 366 10.97 54.35 8.55
N GLU A 367 10.77 55.67 8.47
CA GLU A 367 10.03 56.30 7.36
C GLU A 367 10.86 56.49 6.08
N SER A 368 12.19 56.45 6.17
CA SER A 368 13.10 56.79 5.06
C SER A 368 14.06 55.66 4.66
N GLY A 369 14.29 54.69 5.55
CA GLY A 369 15.26 53.61 5.37
C GLY A 369 14.68 52.37 4.70
N VAL A 370 14.32 52.44 3.42
CA VAL A 370 14.12 51.23 2.62
C VAL A 370 15.47 50.78 2.09
N ILE A 371 16.09 49.81 2.77
CA ILE A 371 17.37 49.23 2.35
C ILE A 371 17.08 47.95 1.57
N GLY A 372 17.35 47.95 0.26
CA GLY A 372 17.08 46.79 -0.61
C GLY A 372 17.92 45.55 -0.27
N SER A 373 19.16 45.73 0.20
CA SER A 373 20.02 44.65 0.71
C SER A 373 21.09 45.22 1.65
N LEU A 374 21.38 44.54 2.75
CA LEU A 374 22.39 44.94 3.72
C LEU A 374 23.18 43.71 4.17
N ASP A 375 24.48 43.68 3.91
CA ASP A 375 25.40 42.64 4.40
C ASP A 375 26.03 43.10 5.74
N LEU A 376 25.65 42.45 6.84
CA LEU A 376 26.10 42.78 8.19
C LEU A 376 26.88 41.61 8.78
N GLY A 377 28.08 41.86 9.28
CA GLY A 377 28.82 40.87 10.08
C GLY A 377 28.21 40.63 11.47
N LYS A 378 27.68 41.68 12.11
CA LYS A 378 26.97 41.61 13.40
C LYS A 378 26.00 42.78 13.53
N ALA A 379 24.75 42.51 13.91
CA ALA A 379 23.77 43.53 14.28
C ALA A 379 23.41 43.40 15.76
N THR A 380 23.31 44.53 16.47
CA THR A 380 22.75 44.60 17.82
C THR A 380 21.46 45.40 17.71
N VAL A 381 20.31 44.76 17.93
CA VAL A 381 18.98 45.36 17.84
C VAL A 381 18.22 45.13 19.15
N GLY A 382 17.31 46.03 19.51
CA GLY A 382 16.50 45.91 20.73
C GLY A 382 15.36 44.91 20.57
N GLU A 383 14.44 45.21 19.65
CA GLU A 383 13.34 44.35 19.26
C GLU A 383 13.31 44.26 17.73
N LEU A 384 13.17 43.05 17.21
CA LEU A 384 13.10 42.78 15.78
C LEU A 384 11.91 41.86 15.55
N ASP A 385 10.99 42.28 14.69
CA ASP A 385 9.83 41.46 14.33
C ASP A 385 10.28 40.23 13.52
N GLY A 386 10.14 39.06 14.14
CA GLY A 386 10.54 37.77 13.58
C GLY A 386 9.74 37.33 12.35
N ALA A 387 8.58 37.93 12.08
CA ALA A 387 7.71 37.54 10.96
C ALA A 387 8.39 37.70 9.59
N ARG A 388 9.40 38.57 9.49
CA ARG A 388 10.14 38.86 8.25
C ARG A 388 11.55 38.27 8.20
N ILE A 389 11.96 37.50 9.21
CA ILE A 389 13.31 36.93 9.29
C ILE A 389 13.31 35.50 8.74
N LYS A 390 14.08 35.26 7.66
CA LYS A 390 14.41 33.90 7.19
C LYS A 390 15.76 33.48 7.76
N PHE A 391 15.77 32.65 8.80
CA PHE A 391 17.01 32.09 9.34
C PHE A 391 17.52 30.95 8.46
N GLY A 392 18.80 30.99 8.06
CA GLY A 392 19.50 29.84 7.48
C GLY A 392 20.01 28.85 8.53
N SER A 393 20.39 29.35 9.71
CA SER A 393 20.76 28.57 10.90
C SER A 393 20.74 29.47 12.14
N ALA A 394 20.26 28.97 13.28
CA ALA A 394 20.38 29.64 14.59
C ALA A 394 21.24 28.76 15.53
N ALA A 395 22.25 29.34 16.18
CA ALA A 395 23.07 28.63 17.15
C ALA A 395 22.32 28.48 18.50
N GLY A 396 22.56 27.35 19.18
CA GLY A 396 21.61 26.66 20.08
C GLY A 396 21.12 27.36 21.36
N ASP A 397 21.63 28.52 21.74
CA ASP A 397 21.26 29.17 23.01
C ASP A 397 20.08 30.18 22.91
N ILE A 398 19.49 30.35 21.72
CA ILE A 398 18.80 31.61 21.37
C ILE A 398 17.26 31.52 21.29
N LEU A 399 16.67 30.34 21.02
CA LEU A 399 15.21 30.22 20.86
C LEU A 399 14.47 30.00 22.19
N LYS A 400 14.21 31.09 22.93
CA LYS A 400 13.24 31.10 24.03
C LYS A 400 11.83 31.37 23.49
N ALA A 401 11.14 30.32 23.05
CA ALA A 401 9.78 30.42 22.54
C ALA A 401 8.79 29.84 23.56
N ASP A 402 7.65 30.51 23.78
CA ASP A 402 6.55 29.98 24.60
C ASP A 402 5.87 28.80 23.90
N ALA A 403 5.74 28.86 22.57
CA ALA A 403 5.20 27.79 21.71
C ALA A 403 5.88 27.81 20.33
N LEU A 404 5.95 26.62 19.70
CA LEU A 404 6.39 26.45 18.31
C LEU A 404 5.19 26.00 17.46
N ASP A 405 4.32 26.95 17.10
CA ASP A 405 3.07 26.65 16.38
C ASP A 405 3.24 26.72 14.86
N GLY A 406 2.81 25.67 14.16
CA GLY A 406 2.59 25.70 12.70
C GLY A 406 3.80 25.42 11.79
N LYS A 407 4.85 24.70 12.25
CA LYS A 407 5.98 24.28 11.40
C LYS A 407 6.35 22.80 11.54
N VAL A 408 6.99 22.26 10.50
CA VAL A 408 7.65 20.94 10.51
C VAL A 408 9.01 21.05 11.19
N ILE A 409 9.25 20.26 12.24
CA ILE A 409 10.55 20.11 12.88
C ILE A 409 11.29 18.96 12.17
N THR A 410 12.38 19.27 11.46
CA THR A 410 13.19 18.28 10.72
C THR A 410 14.41 17.78 11.50
N GLY A 411 14.58 18.22 12.76
CA GLY A 411 15.65 17.76 13.63
C GLY A 411 15.52 16.28 13.95
N ALA A 412 16.65 15.56 13.96
CA ALA A 412 16.66 14.12 14.22
C ALA A 412 16.20 13.73 15.63
N VAL A 413 16.30 14.66 16.60
CA VAL A 413 15.93 14.43 18.00
C VAL A 413 15.18 15.64 18.56
N VAL A 414 14.07 15.40 19.25
CA VAL A 414 13.39 16.37 20.13
C VAL A 414 13.35 15.77 21.53
N GLN A 415 13.86 16.49 22.54
CA GLN A 415 13.89 15.99 23.91
C GLN A 415 13.51 17.06 24.94
N THR A 416 12.89 16.67 26.04
CA THR A 416 12.49 17.59 27.12
C THR A 416 13.64 17.95 28.08
N SER A 417 14.67 17.12 28.15
CA SER A 417 15.86 17.29 29.00
C SER A 417 17.07 16.62 28.35
N HIS A 418 18.27 17.09 28.68
CA HIS A 418 19.51 16.41 28.29
C HIS A 418 19.75 15.14 29.13
N ASP A 419 19.42 15.22 30.41
CA ASP A 419 19.50 14.13 31.38
C ASP A 419 18.15 13.41 31.53
N HIS A 420 18.20 12.19 32.06
CA HIS A 420 17.01 11.42 32.43
C HIS A 420 16.41 11.92 33.76
N PRO A 421 15.10 11.77 33.98
CA PRO A 421 14.10 11.27 33.04
C PRO A 421 13.79 12.29 31.94
N LYS A 422 13.49 11.79 30.75
CA LYS A 422 13.11 12.63 29.60
C LYS A 422 12.10 11.96 28.70
N THR A 423 11.32 12.80 28.02
CA THR A 423 10.59 12.42 26.82
C THR A 423 11.44 12.77 25.61
N LEU A 424 11.60 11.81 24.74
CA LEU A 424 12.52 11.78 23.61
C LEU A 424 11.73 11.36 22.37
N LEU A 425 11.84 12.13 21.29
CA LEU A 425 11.43 11.73 19.94
C LEU A 425 12.69 11.61 19.10
N ASP A 426 12.94 10.43 18.53
CA ASP A 426 14.08 10.15 17.66
C ASP A 426 13.65 9.23 16.50
N PRO A 427 14.58 8.77 15.62
CA PRO A 427 14.22 7.86 14.53
C PRO A 427 13.69 6.49 14.97
N ALA A 428 13.91 6.08 16.22
CA ALA A 428 13.40 4.83 16.77
C ALA A 428 11.97 4.99 17.31
N GLY A 429 11.57 6.20 17.69
CA GLY A 429 10.19 6.53 18.03
C GLY A 429 10.04 7.59 19.13
N VAL A 430 8.96 7.47 19.90
CA VAL A 430 8.74 8.24 21.13
C VAL A 430 9.13 7.38 22.32
N HIS A 431 9.94 7.93 23.21
CA HIS A 431 10.50 7.27 24.37
C HIS A 431 10.24 8.14 25.60
N VAL A 432 9.70 7.54 26.66
CA VAL A 432 9.64 8.15 27.98
C VAL A 432 10.52 7.31 28.88
N THR A 433 11.56 7.94 29.44
CA THR A 433 12.57 7.26 30.24
C THR A 433 12.39 7.53 31.74
N ASP A 434 12.76 6.56 32.57
CA ASP A 434 12.90 6.72 34.01
C ASP A 434 14.24 7.38 34.40
N GLU A 435 14.56 7.45 35.70
CA GLU A 435 15.80 8.06 36.23
C GLU A 435 17.07 7.34 35.77
N ASP A 436 16.99 6.04 35.50
CA ASP A 436 18.11 5.19 35.06
C ASP A 436 18.27 5.18 33.53
N GLY A 437 17.34 5.83 32.81
CA GLY A 437 17.34 5.94 31.36
C GLY A 437 16.66 4.79 30.62
N GLN A 438 15.90 3.96 31.33
CA GLN A 438 15.12 2.88 30.74
C GLN A 438 13.76 3.41 30.24
N ASP A 439 13.34 2.94 29.05
CA ASP A 439 12.02 3.24 28.51
C ASP A 439 10.90 2.61 29.35
N ILE A 440 10.10 3.45 29.99
CA ILE A 440 8.85 3.06 30.65
C ILE A 440 7.64 3.18 29.71
N VAL A 441 7.72 4.03 28.70
CA VAL A 441 6.78 4.08 27.56
C VAL A 441 7.58 4.19 26.29
N TYR A 442 7.28 3.35 25.30
CA TYR A 442 7.92 3.43 23.99
C TYR A 442 6.88 3.26 22.87
N LEU A 443 6.98 4.10 21.85
CA LEU A 443 6.15 4.10 20.64
C LEU A 443 7.07 4.09 19.43
N GLY A 444 7.34 2.91 18.88
CA GLY A 444 8.24 2.74 17.73
C GLY A 444 7.85 1.53 16.90
N ARG A 445 8.81 0.65 16.60
CA ARG A 445 8.54 -0.68 15.99
C ARG A 445 7.54 -1.51 16.80
N GLN A 446 7.49 -1.25 18.10
CA GLN A 446 6.60 -1.88 19.05
C GLN A 446 5.99 -0.74 19.89
N ILE A 447 4.80 -0.96 20.44
CA ILE A 447 4.14 -0.02 21.35
C ILE A 447 4.06 -0.69 22.69
N GLY A 448 4.56 -0.09 23.76
CA GLY A 448 4.42 -0.71 25.07
C GLY A 448 4.73 0.16 26.26
N VAL A 449 4.30 -0.36 27.40
CA VAL A 449 4.53 0.21 28.72
C VAL A 449 5.29 -0.82 29.54
N ARG A 450 6.36 -0.38 30.21
CA ARG A 450 7.17 -1.22 31.10
C ARG A 450 6.98 -0.80 32.55
N GLY A 451 7.16 -1.77 33.45
CA GLY A 451 7.15 -1.54 34.87
C GLY A 451 8.51 -1.10 35.41
N PRO A 452 8.59 -0.78 36.71
CA PRO A 452 9.79 -0.23 37.34
C PRO A 452 10.98 -1.20 37.37
N SER A 453 10.76 -2.50 37.16
CA SER A 453 11.83 -3.49 37.05
C SER A 453 12.17 -3.85 35.59
N GLY A 454 11.61 -3.11 34.64
CA GLY A 454 11.84 -3.28 33.21
C GLY A 454 11.03 -4.38 32.53
N GLU A 455 10.11 -5.01 33.26
CA GLU A 455 9.16 -5.98 32.74
C GLU A 455 8.12 -5.32 31.82
N THR A 456 7.73 -5.99 30.75
CA THR A 456 6.63 -5.52 29.90
C THR A 456 5.30 -5.67 30.64
N LEU A 457 4.58 -4.57 30.86
CA LEU A 457 3.24 -4.59 31.47
C LEU A 457 2.14 -4.75 30.42
N ALA A 458 2.31 -4.07 29.28
CA ALA A 458 1.46 -4.17 28.11
C ALA A 458 2.27 -3.84 26.85
N GLN A 459 2.05 -4.58 25.78
CA GLN A 459 2.75 -4.35 24.52
C GLN A 459 1.94 -4.83 23.31
N ILE A 460 2.02 -4.05 22.23
CA ILE A 460 1.80 -4.49 20.85
C ILE A 460 3.18 -4.74 20.24
N SER A 461 3.44 -6.00 19.94
CA SER A 461 4.69 -6.42 19.31
C SER A 461 4.67 -6.20 17.79
N ASP A 462 5.81 -6.39 17.14
CA ASP A 462 5.99 -6.10 15.71
C ASP A 462 5.34 -7.15 14.78
N ASP A 463 4.91 -8.29 15.32
CA ASP A 463 4.08 -9.28 14.62
C ASP A 463 2.57 -9.07 14.84
N GLY A 464 2.20 -8.00 15.56
CA GLY A 464 0.81 -7.67 15.89
C GLY A 464 0.27 -8.37 17.13
N THR A 465 1.07 -9.18 17.83
CA THR A 465 0.64 -9.80 19.09
C THR A 465 0.42 -8.72 20.15
N ILE A 466 -0.77 -8.73 20.74
CA ILE A 466 -1.14 -7.91 21.89
C ILE A 466 -0.93 -8.75 23.15
N SER A 467 -0.11 -8.26 24.07
CA SER A 467 0.19 -8.92 25.35
C SER A 467 0.07 -7.95 26.51
N GLY A 468 -0.36 -8.46 27.66
CA GLY A 468 -0.45 -7.70 28.90
C GLY A 468 -0.99 -8.56 30.03
N ASN A 469 -0.84 -8.09 31.27
CA ASN A 469 -1.29 -8.84 32.46
C ASN A 469 -2.81 -9.07 32.51
N ALA A 470 -3.59 -8.17 31.88
CA ALA A 470 -5.02 -8.31 31.70
C ALA A 470 -5.44 -7.67 30.38
N LEU A 471 -6.42 -8.27 29.71
CA LEU A 471 -7.04 -7.74 28.49
C LEU A 471 -8.53 -7.60 28.75
N ASN A 472 -9.03 -6.36 28.77
CA ASN A 472 -10.46 -6.07 28.85
C ASN A 472 -10.94 -5.72 27.44
N ILE A 473 -11.90 -6.48 26.92
CA ILE A 473 -12.45 -6.29 25.56
C ILE A 473 -13.91 -5.90 25.72
N GLU A 474 -14.30 -4.76 25.16
CA GLU A 474 -15.65 -4.19 25.32
C GLU A 474 -16.71 -5.03 24.60
N GLU A 475 -16.37 -5.56 23.43
CA GLU A 475 -17.22 -6.45 22.62
C GLU A 475 -16.71 -7.90 22.64
N ASP A 476 -17.47 -8.81 22.03
CA ASP A 476 -17.07 -10.21 21.92
C ASP A 476 -15.88 -10.36 20.93
N PRO A 477 -14.76 -10.99 21.33
CA PRO A 477 -13.62 -11.17 20.45
C PRO A 477 -13.99 -11.94 19.18
N VAL A 478 -13.54 -11.48 18.01
CA VAL A 478 -13.75 -12.21 16.75
C VAL A 478 -12.56 -13.12 16.47
N TYR A 479 -12.80 -14.43 16.49
CA TYR A 479 -11.82 -15.45 16.11
C TYR A 479 -12.19 -16.05 14.75
N ALA A 480 -11.25 -16.06 13.81
CA ALA A 480 -11.44 -16.62 12.46
C ALA A 480 -12.74 -16.14 11.74
N GLY A 481 -13.14 -14.89 11.96
CA GLY A 481 -14.32 -14.27 11.33
C GLY A 481 -15.65 -14.54 12.04
N LEU A 482 -15.65 -15.18 13.21
CA LEU A 482 -16.84 -15.40 14.05
C LEU A 482 -16.60 -14.87 15.46
N PRO A 483 -17.64 -14.37 16.17
CA PRO A 483 -17.52 -14.02 17.58
C PRO A 483 -17.10 -15.25 18.41
N LEU A 484 -16.38 -15.06 19.50
CA LEU A 484 -15.87 -16.14 20.34
C LEU A 484 -17.00 -16.76 21.16
N LEU A 485 -17.81 -15.91 21.80
CA LEU A 485 -18.96 -16.31 22.60
C LEU A 485 -20.24 -16.38 21.77
N GLY A 486 -20.44 -15.49 20.80
CA GLY A 486 -21.67 -15.36 20.02
C GLY A 486 -22.65 -14.35 20.61
N ALA A 487 -23.90 -14.38 20.18
CA ALA A 487 -24.97 -13.54 20.69
C ALA A 487 -25.42 -13.94 22.13
N TYR A 488 -24.49 -14.19 23.05
CA TYR A 488 -24.77 -14.31 24.47
C TYR A 488 -24.78 -12.94 25.16
N GLN A 489 -25.28 -11.91 24.47
CA GLN A 489 -25.94 -10.80 25.15
C GLN A 489 -27.37 -11.27 25.44
N ALA A 490 -27.74 -11.26 26.72
CA ALA A 490 -29.04 -11.72 27.19
C ALA A 490 -30.18 -11.26 26.26
N TYR A 491 -31.08 -12.19 25.94
CA TYR A 491 -32.45 -11.97 25.46
C TYR A 491 -32.78 -11.90 23.95
N GLU A 492 -31.84 -12.05 23.02
CA GLU A 492 -32.20 -12.16 21.59
C GLU A 492 -32.26 -13.63 21.13
N ARG A 493 -33.38 -13.99 20.49
CA ARG A 493 -33.64 -15.36 20.04
C ARG A 493 -32.57 -15.78 19.03
N PRO A 494 -31.99 -17.00 19.12
CA PRO A 494 -31.18 -17.52 18.04
C PRO A 494 -32.08 -17.64 16.80
N SER A 495 -31.85 -16.78 15.82
CA SER A 495 -32.44 -16.99 14.50
C SER A 495 -31.79 -18.24 13.90
N ARG A 496 -32.54 -18.94 13.04
CA ARG A 496 -32.08 -20.14 12.33
C ARG A 496 -30.73 -19.96 11.60
N ASP A 497 -30.32 -18.70 11.35
CA ASP A 497 -29.11 -18.32 10.62
C ASP A 497 -28.21 -17.28 11.35
N GLY A 498 -28.35 -17.07 12.67
CA GLY A 498 -27.75 -15.89 13.35
C GLY A 498 -26.72 -16.19 14.44
N TYR A 499 -25.44 -16.10 14.05
CA TYR A 499 -24.21 -15.95 14.85
C TYR A 499 -24.02 -16.88 16.07
N THR A 500 -23.75 -18.15 15.79
CA THR A 500 -23.10 -19.06 16.75
C THR A 500 -21.68 -18.59 16.99
N GLY A 501 -21.35 -18.22 18.23
CA GLY A 501 -19.95 -18.02 18.59
C GLY A 501 -19.16 -19.32 18.44
N TRP A 502 -17.84 -19.21 18.35
CA TRP A 502 -16.97 -20.38 18.33
C TRP A 502 -17.27 -21.35 19.47
N LEU A 503 -17.43 -20.84 20.70
CA LEU A 503 -17.73 -21.66 21.87
C LEU A 503 -19.17 -22.20 21.88
N ASP A 504 -20.13 -21.45 21.34
CA ASP A 504 -21.51 -21.92 21.20
C ASP A 504 -21.62 -23.13 20.28
N SER A 505 -20.75 -23.24 19.27
CA SER A 505 -20.75 -24.38 18.33
C SER A 505 -20.18 -25.68 18.93
N LEU A 506 -19.55 -25.62 20.11
CA LEU A 506 -18.95 -26.80 20.73
C LEU A 506 -19.96 -27.62 21.55
N PRO A 507 -19.74 -28.94 21.70
CA PRO A 507 -20.52 -29.78 22.63
C PRO A 507 -20.43 -29.27 24.07
N ARG A 508 -21.57 -29.17 24.76
CA ARG A 508 -21.62 -28.71 26.15
C ARG A 508 -21.45 -29.83 27.19
N GLY A 509 -21.44 -31.09 26.74
CA GLY A 509 -21.30 -32.24 27.63
C GLY A 509 -22.59 -32.55 28.40
N VAL A 510 -22.50 -33.07 29.62
CA VAL A 510 -23.67 -33.49 30.41
C VAL A 510 -24.51 -32.28 30.86
N VAL A 511 -25.69 -32.11 30.29
CA VAL A 511 -26.63 -31.02 30.63
C VAL A 511 -27.71 -31.43 31.64
N ALA A 512 -27.96 -32.73 31.80
CA ALA A 512 -28.81 -33.25 32.87
C ALA A 512 -28.42 -34.67 33.26
N ARG A 513 -28.62 -35.01 34.55
CA ARG A 513 -28.41 -36.37 35.07
C ARG A 513 -29.39 -36.70 36.18
N GLY A 514 -29.94 -37.90 36.14
CA GLY A 514 -30.79 -38.49 37.17
C GLY A 514 -30.23 -39.84 37.62
N ARG A 515 -30.44 -40.17 38.88
CA ARG A 515 -30.12 -41.50 39.44
C ARG A 515 -31.37 -42.06 40.10
N LEU A 516 -31.59 -43.36 39.95
CA LEU A 516 -32.64 -44.06 40.68
C LEU A 516 -32.44 -43.88 42.19
N ASN A 517 -33.52 -43.57 42.93
CA ASN A 517 -33.44 -43.38 44.38
C ASN A 517 -32.88 -44.67 45.04
N PRO A 518 -31.77 -44.57 45.80
CA PRO A 518 -31.11 -45.71 46.42
C PRO A 518 -31.97 -46.47 47.43
N ASP A 519 -33.03 -45.84 47.95
CA ASP A 519 -33.93 -46.35 48.99
C ASP A 519 -35.20 -46.98 48.42
N ILE A 520 -35.35 -47.08 47.09
CA ILE A 520 -36.46 -47.81 46.46
C ILE A 520 -36.38 -49.28 46.90
N ASN A 521 -37.48 -49.78 47.46
CA ASN A 521 -37.58 -51.17 47.90
C ASN A 521 -37.54 -52.10 46.67
N VAL A 522 -36.38 -52.69 46.44
CA VAL A 522 -36.01 -53.54 45.29
C VAL A 522 -36.81 -54.84 45.16
N ASN A 523 -37.56 -55.22 46.20
CA ASN A 523 -38.54 -56.31 46.14
C ASN A 523 -39.91 -55.87 45.62
N ARG A 524 -40.08 -54.59 45.22
CA ARG A 524 -41.29 -54.09 44.56
C ARG A 524 -41.41 -54.73 43.18
N GLY A 525 -42.08 -55.88 43.13
CA GLY A 525 -42.47 -56.51 41.88
C GLY A 525 -43.48 -55.63 41.17
N VAL A 526 -43.16 -55.19 39.95
CA VAL A 526 -44.16 -54.57 39.08
C VAL A 526 -45.04 -55.71 38.59
N ARG A 527 -46.33 -55.68 38.93
CA ARG A 527 -47.29 -56.71 38.54
C ARG A 527 -48.16 -56.15 37.44
N ASN A 528 -47.97 -56.65 36.21
CA ASN A 528 -48.87 -56.42 35.08
C ASN A 528 -49.31 -54.94 34.96
N GLY A 529 -48.38 -54.06 34.59
CA GLY A 529 -48.59 -52.62 34.57
C GLY A 529 -47.31 -51.83 34.29
N VAL A 530 -47.41 -50.51 34.42
CA VAL A 530 -46.31 -49.54 34.26
C VAL A 530 -45.94 -48.99 35.64
N ILE A 531 -44.66 -48.66 35.83
CA ILE A 531 -44.18 -47.90 37.00
C ILE A 531 -43.20 -46.82 36.54
N GLY A 532 -43.36 -45.59 37.04
CA GLY A 532 -42.33 -44.55 36.94
C GLY A 532 -41.13 -44.83 37.86
N LEU A 533 -39.92 -44.82 37.31
CA LEU A 533 -38.66 -45.10 38.01
C LEU A 533 -37.91 -43.83 38.40
N MET A 534 -37.74 -42.91 37.46
CA MET A 534 -37.10 -41.61 37.70
C MET A 534 -37.53 -40.60 36.64
N GLU A 535 -37.45 -39.33 37.01
CA GLU A 535 -37.75 -38.23 36.11
C GLU A 535 -36.54 -37.29 36.01
N LEU A 536 -36.28 -36.73 34.84
CA LEU A 536 -35.27 -35.71 34.61
C LEU A 536 -35.85 -34.60 33.74
N GLN A 537 -35.28 -33.40 33.81
CA GLN A 537 -35.62 -32.33 32.89
C GLN A 537 -34.36 -31.64 32.38
N PHE A 538 -34.41 -31.13 31.15
CA PHE A 538 -33.36 -30.30 30.58
C PHE A 538 -33.95 -29.29 29.60
N GLN A 539 -33.21 -28.22 29.33
CA GLN A 539 -33.54 -27.29 28.24
C GLN A 539 -32.99 -27.86 26.94
N GLN A 540 -33.86 -28.21 26.01
CA GLN A 540 -33.43 -28.45 24.63
C GLN A 540 -33.28 -27.11 23.91
N GLU A 541 -32.45 -27.08 22.87
CA GLU A 541 -32.27 -25.93 22.00
C GLU A 541 -32.47 -26.36 20.55
N ALA A 542 -33.18 -25.51 19.78
CA ALA A 542 -33.40 -25.76 18.36
C ALA A 542 -32.05 -25.87 17.63
N GLY A 543 -31.88 -26.92 16.83
CA GLY A 543 -30.66 -27.10 16.02
C GLY A 543 -29.49 -27.76 16.74
N ARG A 544 -29.66 -28.20 18.00
CA ARG A 544 -28.66 -28.98 18.73
C ARG A 544 -29.05 -30.46 18.82
N GLN A 545 -28.05 -31.32 18.82
CA GLN A 545 -28.21 -32.75 19.03
C GLN A 545 -27.77 -33.13 20.44
N PHE A 546 -28.57 -33.97 21.08
CA PHE A 546 -28.33 -34.51 22.40
C PHE A 546 -28.18 -36.03 22.32
N ARG A 547 -27.46 -36.61 23.27
CA ARG A 547 -27.43 -38.05 23.53
C ARG A 547 -28.10 -38.31 24.86
N ILE A 548 -29.20 -39.05 24.83
CA ILE A 548 -29.87 -39.52 26.03
C ILE A 548 -29.38 -40.94 26.31
N THR A 549 -28.78 -41.14 27.47
CA THR A 549 -28.22 -42.42 27.90
C THR A 549 -28.99 -42.91 29.11
N VAL A 550 -29.59 -44.09 28.99
CA VAL A 550 -30.09 -44.86 30.14
C VAL A 550 -29.09 -45.96 30.41
N GLU A 551 -28.36 -45.85 31.50
CA GLU A 551 -27.43 -46.91 31.88
C GLU A 551 -28.17 -48.22 32.14
N PRO A 552 -27.54 -49.38 31.84
CA PRO A 552 -28.21 -50.66 31.98
C PRO A 552 -28.76 -50.91 33.38
N ILE A 553 -30.07 -51.12 33.48
CA ILE A 553 -30.79 -51.56 34.68
C ILE A 553 -31.05 -53.06 34.57
N THR A 554 -30.64 -53.82 35.58
CA THR A 554 -30.87 -55.27 35.61
C THR A 554 -32.26 -55.59 36.14
N VAL A 555 -33.03 -56.32 35.35
CA VAL A 555 -34.37 -56.79 35.67
C VAL A 555 -34.42 -58.32 35.70
N PHE A 556 -35.17 -58.87 36.64
CA PHE A 556 -35.47 -60.30 36.75
C PHE A 556 -36.87 -60.55 36.20
N VAL A 557 -36.93 -61.27 35.08
CA VAL A 557 -38.18 -61.48 34.33
C VAL A 557 -38.65 -62.90 34.57
N PHE A 558 -39.81 -63.05 35.20
CA PHE A 558 -40.39 -64.36 35.48
C PHE A 558 -40.87 -65.05 34.20
N ASP A 559 -41.01 -66.37 34.27
CA ASP A 559 -41.30 -67.23 33.11
C ASP A 559 -42.49 -66.76 32.25
N GLY A 560 -42.23 -66.65 30.95
CA GLY A 560 -43.15 -66.12 29.95
C GLY A 560 -43.53 -64.64 30.11
N GLY A 561 -42.83 -63.86 30.93
CA GLY A 561 -43.02 -62.42 31.09
C GLY A 561 -42.19 -61.58 30.13
N THR A 562 -42.61 -60.33 29.95
CA THR A 562 -41.95 -59.27 29.18
C THR A 562 -41.54 -58.14 30.12
N ALA A 563 -40.34 -57.62 29.98
CA ALA A 563 -39.94 -56.36 30.58
C ALA A 563 -39.57 -55.35 29.49
N ARG A 564 -40.08 -54.13 29.61
CA ARG A 564 -39.79 -53.02 28.72
C ARG A 564 -39.40 -51.79 29.53
N LEU A 565 -38.17 -51.32 29.33
CA LEU A 565 -37.71 -50.06 29.88
C LEU A 565 -38.01 -48.96 28.87
N VAL A 566 -38.80 -47.96 29.24
CA VAL A 566 -39.34 -46.93 28.32
C VAL A 566 -38.97 -45.55 28.84
N VAL A 567 -38.42 -44.69 27.99
CA VAL A 567 -38.33 -43.25 28.25
C VAL A 567 -39.57 -42.61 27.68
N ARG A 568 -40.34 -41.90 28.50
CA ARG A 568 -41.50 -41.09 28.10
C ARG A 568 -41.19 -39.61 28.24
N TYR A 569 -41.85 -38.75 27.49
CA TYR A 569 -41.56 -37.32 27.54
C TYR A 569 -42.76 -36.40 27.35
N THR A 570 -42.55 -35.14 27.72
CA THR A 570 -43.39 -33.97 27.43
C THR A 570 -42.49 -32.84 26.93
N TRP A 571 -42.91 -32.15 25.88
CA TRP A 571 -42.10 -31.16 25.14
C TRP A 571 -42.32 -29.70 25.61
N ASP A 572 -43.25 -29.48 26.53
CA ASP A 572 -43.72 -28.18 27.02
C ASP A 572 -43.38 -27.92 28.50
N GLY A 573 -42.58 -28.80 29.12
CA GLY A 573 -42.22 -28.73 30.53
C GLY A 573 -43.32 -29.22 31.49
N SER A 574 -44.47 -29.66 31.00
CA SER A 574 -45.49 -30.31 31.83
C SER A 574 -44.97 -31.63 32.39
N GLN A 575 -45.49 -32.09 33.54
CA GLN A 575 -44.98 -33.32 34.16
C GLN A 575 -45.41 -34.57 33.34
N PRO A 576 -44.48 -35.42 32.90
CA PRO A 576 -44.79 -36.67 32.23
C PRO A 576 -45.40 -37.70 33.21
N ASN A 577 -46.22 -38.61 32.69
CA ASN A 577 -46.85 -39.69 33.44
C ASN A 577 -46.84 -41.02 32.65
N GLU A 578 -47.43 -42.08 33.20
CA GLU A 578 -47.42 -43.44 32.65
C GLU A 578 -48.20 -43.61 31.33
N THR A 579 -48.86 -42.57 30.83
CA THR A 579 -49.50 -42.54 29.50
C THR A 579 -48.85 -41.56 28.53
N SER A 580 -47.85 -40.78 28.98
CA SER A 580 -47.09 -39.86 28.12
C SER A 580 -46.40 -40.57 26.95
N THR A 581 -46.15 -39.82 25.88
CA THR A 581 -45.55 -40.30 24.64
C THR A 581 -44.21 -40.99 24.88
N ASN A 582 -43.99 -42.12 24.22
CA ASN A 582 -42.73 -42.84 24.28
C ASN A 582 -41.68 -42.16 23.39
N LEU A 583 -40.50 -41.94 23.94
CA LEU A 583 -39.34 -41.41 23.24
C LEU A 583 -38.39 -42.52 22.78
N ALA A 584 -38.12 -43.50 23.65
CA ALA A 584 -37.28 -44.66 23.35
C ALA A 584 -37.63 -45.84 24.26
N ASP A 585 -37.32 -47.07 23.85
CA ASP A 585 -37.50 -48.24 24.70
C ASP A 585 -36.54 -49.40 24.42
N TRP A 586 -36.33 -50.22 25.46
CA TRP A 586 -35.58 -51.47 25.40
C TRP A 586 -36.42 -52.59 25.97
N ARG A 587 -36.63 -53.65 25.19
CA ARG A 587 -37.55 -54.75 25.51
C ARG A 587 -36.85 -56.10 25.51
N VAL A 588 -37.22 -56.94 26.48
CA VAL A 588 -36.86 -58.36 26.55
C VAL A 588 -38.06 -59.22 26.92
N ARG A 589 -38.02 -60.49 26.52
CA ARG A 589 -39.03 -61.49 26.86
C ARG A 589 -38.35 -62.76 27.35
N SER A 590 -38.81 -63.33 28.46
CA SER A 590 -38.37 -64.66 28.89
C SER A 590 -39.11 -65.76 28.11
N THR A 591 -38.37 -66.70 27.53
CA THR A 591 -38.90 -67.88 26.82
C THR A 591 -38.72 -69.18 27.60
N GLY A 592 -38.20 -69.12 28.83
CA GLY A 592 -38.06 -70.26 29.75
C GLY A 592 -37.27 -69.89 31.01
N GLY A 593 -37.83 -70.21 32.18
CA GLY A 593 -37.22 -69.89 33.48
C GLY A 593 -37.32 -68.39 33.84
N SER A 594 -36.58 -67.98 34.88
CA SER A 594 -36.57 -66.59 35.35
C SER A 594 -35.18 -65.94 35.23
N PRO A 595 -34.71 -65.62 34.01
CA PRO A 595 -33.39 -65.03 33.78
C PRO A 595 -33.33 -63.55 34.18
N LYS A 596 -32.09 -63.06 34.30
CA LYS A 596 -31.77 -61.63 34.47
C LYS A 596 -31.42 -61.02 33.11
N TYR A 597 -31.96 -59.84 32.84
CA TYR A 597 -31.64 -59.04 31.67
C TYR A 597 -31.15 -57.66 32.09
N SER A 598 -30.21 -57.10 31.34
CA SER A 598 -29.80 -55.70 31.49
C SER A 598 -30.43 -54.88 30.38
N LEU A 599 -31.26 -53.90 30.74
CA LEU A 599 -32.00 -53.03 29.83
C LEU A 599 -31.49 -51.61 29.95
N GLY A 600 -31.20 -50.97 28.82
CA GLY A 600 -30.67 -49.61 28.76
C GLY A 600 -29.76 -49.44 27.56
N GLY A 601 -29.55 -48.21 27.15
CA GLY A 601 -28.73 -47.83 26.02
C GLY A 601 -28.74 -46.33 25.81
N SER A 602 -28.05 -45.90 24.75
CA SER A 602 -28.02 -44.49 24.34
C SER A 602 -28.74 -44.32 23.02
N PHE A 603 -29.43 -43.20 22.85
CA PHE A 603 -30.04 -42.81 21.58
C PHE A 603 -29.85 -41.31 21.33
N PRO A 604 -29.70 -40.89 20.06
CA PRO A 604 -29.67 -39.48 19.72
C PRO A 604 -31.06 -38.86 19.87
N TYR A 605 -31.10 -37.59 20.27
CA TYR A 605 -32.31 -36.78 20.38
C TYR A 605 -32.01 -35.40 19.79
N GLU A 606 -32.83 -34.94 18.86
CA GLU A 606 -32.68 -33.63 18.23
C GLU A 606 -33.54 -32.60 18.95
N GLY A 607 -32.94 -31.47 19.31
CA GLY A 607 -33.67 -30.34 19.86
C GLY A 607 -34.45 -29.64 18.75
N GLU A 608 -35.78 -29.76 18.80
CA GLU A 608 -36.67 -29.15 17.80
C GLU A 608 -37.04 -27.70 18.15
N SER A 609 -36.92 -27.34 19.43
CA SER A 609 -37.29 -26.01 19.94
C SER A 609 -36.49 -25.67 21.20
N THR A 610 -36.53 -24.40 21.59
CA THR A 610 -35.89 -23.93 22.83
C THR A 610 -36.90 -23.99 23.98
N THR A 611 -37.13 -25.19 24.53
CA THR A 611 -38.09 -25.45 25.61
C THR A 611 -37.55 -26.44 26.64
N THR A 612 -38.15 -26.43 27.83
CA THR A 612 -37.89 -27.48 28.82
C THR A 612 -38.58 -28.77 28.37
N ILE A 613 -37.80 -29.83 28.21
CA ILE A 613 -38.30 -31.19 28.05
C ILE A 613 -38.15 -31.95 29.37
N ARG A 614 -39.17 -32.74 29.71
CA ARG A 614 -39.14 -33.62 30.89
C ARG A 614 -39.23 -35.07 30.44
N LEU A 615 -38.34 -35.91 30.97
CA LEU A 615 -38.24 -37.33 30.64
C LEU A 615 -38.59 -38.17 31.86
N LEU A 616 -39.49 -39.13 31.70
CA LEU A 616 -39.84 -40.14 32.70
C LEU A 616 -39.36 -41.51 32.24
N LEU A 617 -38.44 -42.12 32.99
CA LEU A 617 -38.07 -43.51 32.80
C LEU A 617 -39.11 -44.40 33.47
N CYS A 618 -39.68 -45.33 32.71
CA CYS A 618 -40.70 -46.28 33.16
C CYS A 618 -40.24 -47.72 32.96
N LEU A 619 -40.69 -48.62 33.83
CA LEU A 619 -40.66 -50.06 33.60
C LEU A 619 -42.09 -50.56 33.35
N GLU A 620 -42.31 -51.15 32.18
CA GLU A 620 -43.58 -51.74 31.76
C GLU A 620 -43.43 -53.28 31.70
N THR A 621 -44.45 -53.99 32.20
CA THR A 621 -44.46 -55.45 32.24
C THR A 621 -45.87 -56.03 32.12
N ASP A 622 -45.98 -57.18 31.46
CA ASP A 622 -47.22 -57.97 31.33
C ASP A 622 -47.39 -59.01 32.46
N LYS A 623 -46.33 -59.29 33.21
CA LYS A 623 -46.29 -60.22 34.34
C LYS A 623 -45.54 -59.60 35.52
N THR A 624 -45.21 -60.42 36.52
CA THR A 624 -44.32 -59.99 37.62
C THR A 624 -42.90 -59.82 37.08
N VAL A 625 -42.29 -58.67 37.29
CA VAL A 625 -40.85 -58.39 37.07
C VAL A 625 -40.27 -57.74 38.32
N LYS A 626 -39.03 -58.07 38.68
CA LYS A 626 -38.30 -57.45 39.81
C LYS A 626 -37.08 -56.67 39.34
N LEU A 627 -36.74 -55.60 40.04
CA LEU A 627 -35.45 -54.92 39.91
C LEU A 627 -34.39 -55.71 40.70
N ASP A 628 -33.19 -55.92 40.14
CA ASP A 628 -32.10 -56.67 40.80
C ASP A 628 -31.16 -55.77 41.62
N ASP A 629 -30.81 -56.16 42.85
CA ASP A 629 -30.28 -55.27 43.91
C ASP A 629 -28.82 -55.51 44.32
N ARG A 630 -28.12 -56.46 43.70
CA ARG A 630 -26.88 -57.00 44.29
C ARG A 630 -25.61 -56.16 44.13
N SER A 631 -25.65 -54.97 43.51
CA SER A 631 -24.45 -54.12 43.41
C SER A 631 -24.77 -52.63 43.22
N TRP A 632 -23.90 -51.74 43.71
CA TRP A 632 -24.00 -50.29 43.48
C TRP A 632 -23.94 -49.90 41.99
N SER A 633 -23.44 -50.80 41.14
CA SER A 633 -23.35 -50.70 39.67
C SER A 633 -24.65 -51.02 38.91
N THR A 634 -25.71 -51.55 39.55
CA THR A 634 -27.00 -51.86 38.88
C THR A 634 -28.07 -50.79 39.07
N ARG A 635 -27.77 -49.73 39.82
CA ARG A 635 -28.66 -48.58 40.03
C ARG A 635 -28.49 -47.60 38.86
N GLY A 636 -29.09 -47.94 37.72
CA GLY A 636 -28.94 -47.19 36.47
C GLY A 636 -29.17 -45.70 36.62
N ARG A 637 -28.43 -44.92 35.83
CA ARG A 637 -28.56 -43.47 35.67
C ARG A 637 -29.23 -43.16 34.34
N MET A 638 -29.86 -42.00 34.27
CA MET A 638 -30.27 -41.39 33.01
C MET A 638 -29.49 -40.09 32.85
N LEU A 639 -28.78 -39.94 31.73
CA LEU A 639 -27.97 -38.78 31.41
C LEU A 639 -28.44 -38.17 30.10
N VAL A 640 -28.34 -36.85 30.00
CA VAL A 640 -28.49 -36.11 28.74
C VAL A 640 -27.22 -35.34 28.51
N GLU A 641 -26.59 -35.62 27.37
CA GLU A 641 -25.37 -34.97 26.91
C GLU A 641 -25.69 -34.12 25.68
N ASP A 642 -25.29 -32.86 25.68
CA ASP A 642 -25.26 -32.03 24.49
C ASP A 642 -24.00 -32.36 23.68
N ILE A 643 -24.20 -32.90 22.49
CA ILE A 643 -23.13 -33.38 21.61
C ILE A 643 -22.84 -32.41 20.46
N GLY A 644 -23.36 -31.18 20.51
CA GLY A 644 -23.12 -30.13 19.52
C GLY A 644 -24.31 -29.86 18.59
N PRO A 645 -24.08 -29.15 17.47
CA PRO A 645 -25.08 -28.91 16.44
C PRO A 645 -25.60 -30.21 15.80
N ILE A 646 -26.83 -30.18 15.29
CA ILE A 646 -27.40 -31.30 14.52
C ILE A 646 -26.52 -31.58 13.30
N VAL A 647 -26.16 -32.85 13.14
CA VAL A 647 -25.49 -33.36 11.95
C VAL A 647 -26.54 -34.09 11.10
N GLU A 648 -26.73 -33.63 9.86
CA GLU A 648 -27.64 -34.27 8.91
C GLU A 648 -27.25 -35.73 8.66
N ASP A 649 -28.26 -36.60 8.49
CA ASP A 649 -28.05 -38.01 8.24
C ASP A 649 -27.27 -38.23 6.93
N THR A 650 -26.17 -38.98 7.04
CA THR A 650 -25.31 -39.34 5.90
C THR A 650 -25.58 -40.77 5.40
N THR A 651 -26.67 -41.38 5.87
CA THR A 651 -27.00 -42.77 5.61
C THR A 651 -27.33 -42.99 4.14
N VAL A 652 -26.84 -44.13 3.61
CA VAL A 652 -27.27 -44.66 2.32
C VAL A 652 -27.99 -45.96 2.60
N ASP A 653 -29.32 -45.94 2.48
CA ASP A 653 -30.17 -47.09 2.79
C ASP A 653 -29.93 -48.26 1.83
N ARG A 654 -29.34 -49.35 2.35
CA ARG A 654 -29.07 -50.58 1.57
C ARG A 654 -30.19 -51.62 1.63
N LEU A 655 -31.20 -51.40 2.48
CA LEU A 655 -32.35 -52.28 2.65
C LEU A 655 -33.56 -51.87 1.78
N LEU A 656 -33.54 -50.66 1.22
CA LEU A 656 -34.55 -50.21 0.25
C LEU A 656 -34.27 -50.85 -1.11
N LYS A 657 -34.93 -51.99 -1.40
CA LYS A 657 -35.07 -52.52 -2.76
C LYS A 657 -36.06 -51.66 -3.55
N VAL A 658 -35.66 -50.44 -3.92
CA VAL A 658 -36.44 -49.60 -4.84
C VAL A 658 -35.57 -49.27 -6.04
N GLU A 659 -36.01 -49.69 -7.22
CA GLU A 659 -35.33 -49.52 -8.53
C GLU A 659 -35.25 -48.06 -9.03
N ASN A 660 -35.58 -47.07 -8.19
CA ASN A 660 -35.34 -45.67 -8.49
C ASN A 660 -34.13 -45.22 -7.68
N SER A 661 -32.95 -45.38 -8.29
CA SER A 661 -31.69 -44.86 -7.79
C SER A 661 -31.80 -43.35 -7.58
N VAL A 662 -32.14 -42.94 -6.36
CA VAL A 662 -31.82 -41.60 -5.88
C VAL A 662 -30.31 -41.54 -5.82
N SER A 663 -29.74 -40.59 -6.57
CA SER A 663 -28.30 -40.34 -6.61
C SER A 663 -27.77 -40.26 -5.19
N THR A 664 -26.70 -41.01 -4.91
CA THR A 664 -25.88 -40.84 -3.71
C THR A 664 -25.70 -39.35 -3.43
N PRO A 665 -26.08 -38.84 -2.24
CA PRO A 665 -25.75 -37.47 -1.86
C PRO A 665 -24.25 -37.31 -2.01
N GLU A 666 -23.84 -36.37 -2.86
CA GLU A 666 -22.42 -36.03 -2.97
C GLU A 666 -21.99 -35.52 -1.59
N PRO A 667 -20.87 -36.03 -1.02
CA PRO A 667 -20.35 -35.49 0.22
C PRO A 667 -20.24 -33.97 0.10
N PRO A 668 -20.50 -33.19 1.18
CA PRO A 668 -20.42 -31.73 1.12
C PRO A 668 -19.09 -31.35 0.47
N ALA A 669 -19.18 -30.59 -0.62
CA ALA A 669 -18.03 -30.27 -1.44
C ALA A 669 -16.94 -29.67 -0.53
N PRO A 670 -15.69 -30.18 -0.58
CA PRO A 670 -14.62 -29.60 0.20
C PRO A 670 -14.54 -28.10 -0.11
N ALA A 671 -14.35 -27.29 0.94
CA ALA A 671 -14.29 -25.84 0.79
C ALA A 671 -13.26 -25.48 -0.30
N LYS A 672 -13.72 -24.84 -1.39
CA LYS A 672 -12.85 -24.43 -2.50
C LYS A 672 -11.77 -23.50 -1.95
N ARG A 673 -10.50 -23.85 -2.14
CA ARG A 673 -9.35 -23.04 -1.73
C ARG A 673 -8.90 -22.15 -2.88
N ASN A 674 -8.37 -20.97 -2.54
CA ASN A 674 -7.78 -20.08 -3.54
C ASN A 674 -6.34 -20.53 -3.83
N TYR A 675 -6.01 -20.69 -5.11
CA TYR A 675 -4.67 -21.05 -5.59
C TYR A 675 -4.16 -19.98 -6.55
N THR A 676 -2.85 -19.72 -6.50
CA THR A 676 -2.13 -18.92 -7.50
C THR A 676 -0.95 -19.74 -8.01
N LYS A 677 -0.87 -19.97 -9.32
CA LYS A 677 0.21 -20.78 -9.92
C LYS A 677 0.80 -20.09 -11.14
N ARG A 678 2.13 -20.06 -11.23
CA ARG A 678 2.87 -19.57 -12.39
C ARG A 678 3.42 -20.74 -13.20
N TYR A 679 3.22 -20.67 -14.51
CA TYR A 679 3.73 -21.62 -15.49
C TYR A 679 4.73 -20.90 -16.36
N TRP A 680 6.01 -21.15 -16.15
CA TRP A 680 7.10 -20.59 -16.96
C TRP A 680 7.16 -21.26 -18.32
N ALA A 681 7.55 -20.52 -19.36
CA ALA A 681 7.76 -21.10 -20.67
C ALA A 681 8.89 -22.13 -20.60
N THR A 682 8.65 -23.34 -21.11
CA THR A 682 9.61 -24.45 -21.09
C THR A 682 10.49 -24.49 -22.34
N ALA A 683 10.05 -23.87 -23.43
CA ALA A 683 10.81 -23.73 -24.66
C ALA A 683 10.27 -22.57 -25.49
N GLY A 684 11.13 -21.96 -26.29
CA GLY A 684 10.74 -21.01 -27.33
C GLY A 684 11.53 -21.23 -28.62
N ARG A 685 10.93 -20.91 -29.76
CA ARG A 685 11.60 -20.95 -31.07
C ARG A 685 11.09 -19.85 -31.97
N ALA A 686 12.02 -19.20 -32.66
CA ALA A 686 11.75 -18.23 -33.70
C ALA A 686 11.82 -18.87 -35.09
N TYR A 687 10.89 -18.47 -35.95
CA TYR A 687 10.69 -18.95 -37.30
C TYR A 687 10.75 -17.80 -38.29
N TYR A 688 11.34 -18.06 -39.45
CA TYR A 688 11.28 -17.12 -40.57
C TYR A 688 9.93 -17.25 -41.26
N THR A 689 9.30 -16.14 -41.61
CA THR A 689 8.03 -16.13 -42.36
C THR A 689 8.18 -16.71 -43.78
N ARG A 690 9.42 -16.75 -44.29
CA ARG A 690 9.78 -17.38 -45.58
C ARG A 690 10.06 -18.89 -45.47
N GLY A 691 10.00 -19.47 -44.28
CA GLY A 691 10.22 -20.90 -44.02
C GLY A 691 11.51 -21.20 -43.24
N GLY A 692 11.47 -22.27 -42.43
CA GLY A 692 12.56 -22.68 -41.54
C GLY A 692 12.52 -21.99 -40.17
N TYR A 693 13.50 -22.31 -39.33
CA TYR A 693 13.65 -21.77 -37.98
C TYR A 693 15.06 -21.24 -37.76
N ARG A 694 15.19 -20.34 -36.78
CA ARG A 694 16.46 -19.72 -36.45
C ARG A 694 17.33 -20.66 -35.60
N THR A 695 18.58 -20.87 -36.04
CA THR A 695 19.55 -21.76 -35.38
C THR A 695 20.60 -21.01 -34.55
N SER A 696 20.64 -19.68 -34.62
CA SER A 696 21.48 -18.79 -33.81
C SER A 696 20.62 -17.96 -32.85
N ASN A 697 21.14 -17.63 -31.67
CA ASN A 697 20.37 -16.98 -30.60
C ASN A 697 19.06 -17.72 -30.28
N THR A 698 19.16 -19.03 -30.06
CA THR A 698 18.01 -19.93 -29.82
C THR A 698 17.29 -19.68 -28.50
N ASP A 699 17.88 -18.86 -27.64
CA ASP A 699 17.30 -18.30 -26.42
C ASP A 699 16.30 -17.16 -26.70
N LEU A 700 16.32 -16.60 -27.92
CA LEU A 700 15.50 -15.45 -28.30
C LEU A 700 14.25 -15.83 -29.09
N VAL A 701 13.17 -15.11 -28.81
CA VAL A 701 11.90 -15.12 -29.53
C VAL A 701 11.68 -13.75 -30.16
N TYR A 702 11.37 -13.76 -31.45
CA TYR A 702 11.23 -12.60 -32.32
C TYR A 702 9.78 -12.43 -32.79
N GLN A 703 9.41 -11.20 -33.07
CA GLN A 703 8.25 -10.85 -33.90
C GLN A 703 8.59 -9.68 -34.83
N GLY A 704 7.79 -9.51 -35.88
CA GLY A 704 7.90 -8.41 -36.84
C GLY A 704 8.98 -8.62 -37.88
N ASP A 705 9.15 -7.66 -38.78
CA ASP A 705 10.14 -7.70 -39.85
C ASP A 705 11.47 -7.04 -39.44
N GLN A 706 12.55 -7.83 -39.39
CA GLN A 706 13.88 -7.29 -39.18
C GLN A 706 14.42 -6.72 -40.51
N PRO A 707 14.85 -5.44 -40.55
CA PRO A 707 15.53 -4.89 -41.72
C PRO A 707 16.72 -5.78 -42.12
N GLY A 708 16.64 -6.39 -43.31
CA GLY A 708 17.69 -7.25 -43.89
C GLY A 708 17.61 -8.76 -43.57
N MET A 709 16.76 -9.23 -42.63
CA MET A 709 16.59 -10.67 -42.34
C MET A 709 15.17 -11.20 -42.62
N GLY A 710 14.19 -10.33 -42.88
CA GLY A 710 12.81 -10.70 -43.19
C GLY A 710 11.94 -10.93 -41.94
N GLY A 711 10.64 -11.13 -42.16
CA GLY A 711 9.65 -11.36 -41.12
C GLY A 711 9.97 -12.56 -40.21
N MET A 712 9.79 -12.37 -38.91
CA MET A 712 9.94 -13.43 -37.90
C MET A 712 8.69 -13.57 -37.03
N ARG A 713 8.39 -14.80 -36.65
CA ARG A 713 7.35 -15.15 -35.65
C ARG A 713 7.88 -16.22 -34.73
N SER A 714 7.38 -16.29 -33.51
CA SER A 714 7.87 -17.24 -32.51
C SER A 714 6.74 -18.00 -31.83
N ALA A 715 7.05 -19.19 -31.33
CA ALA A 715 6.16 -19.99 -30.51
C ALA A 715 6.84 -20.31 -29.17
N LEU A 716 6.09 -20.25 -28.09
CA LEU A 716 6.50 -20.54 -26.73
C LEU A 716 5.63 -21.66 -26.16
N LEU A 717 6.27 -22.71 -25.63
CA LEU A 717 5.59 -23.80 -24.93
C LEU A 717 5.54 -23.53 -23.43
N PHE A 718 4.47 -23.98 -22.80
CA PHE A 718 4.30 -23.94 -21.35
C PHE A 718 3.96 -25.34 -20.82
N PRO A 719 4.21 -25.62 -19.53
CA PRO A 719 3.72 -26.83 -18.89
C PRO A 719 2.21 -26.95 -19.02
N SER A 720 1.70 -28.19 -19.07
CA SER A 720 0.26 -28.41 -19.15
C SER A 720 -0.44 -27.90 -17.89
N MET A 721 -1.37 -26.97 -18.06
CA MET A 721 -2.17 -26.39 -16.97
C MET A 721 -3.45 -27.20 -16.69
N THR A 722 -3.78 -28.17 -17.55
CA THR A 722 -5.07 -28.88 -17.53
C THR A 722 -5.34 -29.64 -16.23
N GLY A 723 -4.32 -30.26 -15.63
CA GLY A 723 -4.47 -31.01 -14.38
C GLY A 723 -4.84 -30.10 -13.20
N ASP A 724 -4.13 -28.98 -13.08
CA ASP A 724 -4.39 -27.98 -12.04
C ASP A 724 -5.78 -27.36 -12.22
N LEU A 725 -6.12 -26.99 -13.46
CA LEU A 725 -7.36 -26.26 -13.79
C LEU A 725 -8.60 -27.15 -13.98
N SER A 726 -8.45 -28.48 -14.00
CA SER A 726 -9.60 -29.40 -14.08
C SER A 726 -10.51 -29.20 -12.87
N GLY A 727 -11.81 -29.00 -13.08
CA GLY A 727 -12.79 -28.68 -12.02
C GLY A 727 -12.66 -27.30 -11.38
N ALA A 728 -11.63 -26.51 -11.72
CA ALA A 728 -11.38 -25.21 -11.09
C ALA A 728 -12.18 -24.06 -11.69
N GLU A 729 -12.51 -23.05 -10.89
CA GLU A 729 -13.04 -21.77 -11.33
C GLU A 729 -11.90 -20.74 -11.44
N ILE A 730 -11.56 -20.31 -12.65
CA ILE A 730 -10.47 -19.35 -12.89
C ILE A 730 -10.95 -17.95 -12.55
N THR A 731 -10.25 -17.26 -11.66
CA THR A 731 -10.57 -15.90 -11.21
C THR A 731 -9.69 -14.84 -11.86
N SER A 732 -8.47 -15.19 -12.30
CA SER A 732 -7.59 -14.30 -13.05
C SER A 732 -6.56 -15.10 -13.85
N MET A 733 -6.17 -14.59 -15.03
CA MET A 733 -5.08 -15.12 -15.82
C MET A 733 -4.27 -13.99 -16.43
N THR A 734 -2.97 -13.97 -16.17
CA THR A 734 -2.04 -12.96 -16.68
C THR A 734 -0.84 -13.62 -17.32
N MET A 735 -0.19 -12.92 -18.24
CA MET A 735 1.02 -13.35 -18.91
C MET A 735 2.09 -12.29 -18.74
N ARG A 736 3.29 -12.69 -18.35
CA ARG A 736 4.46 -11.83 -18.46
C ARG A 736 5.02 -11.94 -19.87
N ILE A 737 5.13 -10.80 -20.54
CA ILE A 737 5.88 -10.64 -21.78
C ILE A 737 7.20 -9.92 -21.50
N ASP A 738 8.28 -10.36 -22.12
CA ASP A 738 9.62 -9.79 -21.96
C ASP A 738 10.23 -9.50 -23.33
N PHE A 739 10.16 -8.25 -23.77
CA PHE A 739 10.86 -7.78 -24.96
C PHE A 739 12.14 -7.04 -24.56
N THR A 740 13.26 -7.77 -24.62
CA THR A 740 14.61 -7.23 -24.37
C THR A 740 15.04 -6.17 -25.38
N HIS A 741 14.41 -6.11 -26.54
CA HIS A 741 14.68 -5.10 -27.56
C HIS A 741 13.42 -4.80 -28.40
N TRP A 742 13.27 -3.52 -28.72
CA TRP A 742 12.37 -3.01 -29.75
C TRP A 742 13.17 -2.14 -30.72
N TYR A 743 12.83 -2.17 -32.01
CA TYR A 743 13.47 -1.30 -32.99
C TYR A 743 13.10 0.17 -32.75
N SER A 744 11.80 0.43 -32.62
CA SER A 744 11.26 1.73 -32.21
C SER A 744 11.84 2.18 -30.85
N SER A 745 12.25 3.43 -30.76
CA SER A 745 12.75 4.04 -29.51
C SER A 745 11.65 4.22 -28.46
N ALA A 746 10.38 4.32 -28.87
CA ALA A 746 9.23 4.51 -27.97
C ALA A 746 8.66 3.20 -27.39
N GLY A 747 9.36 2.07 -27.56
CA GLY A 747 8.77 0.73 -27.33
C GLY A 747 7.99 0.24 -28.55
N GLY A 748 7.27 -0.87 -28.38
CA GLY A 748 6.55 -1.52 -29.47
C GLY A 748 5.26 -2.22 -29.08
N ASP A 749 4.60 -2.79 -30.07
CA ASP A 749 3.30 -3.46 -29.93
C ASP A 749 3.51 -4.98 -30.02
N ALA A 750 3.16 -5.70 -28.95
CA ALA A 750 3.34 -7.15 -28.86
C ALA A 750 2.13 -7.89 -29.42
N GLN A 751 2.36 -8.68 -30.45
CA GLN A 751 1.32 -9.36 -31.21
C GLN A 751 1.18 -10.78 -30.68
N ILE A 752 0.24 -10.96 -29.75
CA ILE A 752 0.08 -12.20 -28.99
C ILE A 752 -0.78 -13.17 -29.78
N GLN A 753 -0.27 -14.38 -29.94
CA GLN A 753 -0.92 -15.48 -30.65
C GLN A 753 -1.07 -16.68 -29.72
N LEU A 754 -1.96 -17.61 -30.07
CA LEU A 754 -2.27 -18.80 -29.28
C LEU A 754 -2.05 -20.06 -30.13
N HIS A 755 -1.59 -21.14 -29.52
CA HIS A 755 -1.44 -22.42 -30.20
C HIS A 755 -1.61 -23.63 -29.27
N GLY A 756 -1.96 -24.77 -29.85
CA GLY A 756 -2.11 -26.06 -29.16
C GLY A 756 -0.89 -26.99 -29.21
N LEU A 757 0.26 -26.50 -29.67
CA LEU A 757 1.47 -27.32 -29.87
C LEU A 757 1.93 -28.02 -28.58
N SER A 758 2.31 -29.30 -28.70
CA SER A 758 2.96 -30.07 -27.63
C SER A 758 4.50 -30.11 -27.77
N SER A 759 5.02 -29.73 -28.94
CA SER A 759 6.45 -29.61 -29.24
C SER A 759 6.67 -28.53 -30.30
N LEU A 760 7.88 -27.96 -30.38
CA LEU A 760 8.22 -26.92 -31.36
C LEU A 760 8.66 -27.56 -32.69
N PRO A 761 7.93 -27.36 -33.81
CA PRO A 761 8.29 -27.92 -35.12
C PRO A 761 9.51 -27.24 -35.76
N THR A 762 10.04 -27.79 -36.85
CA THR A 762 11.16 -27.22 -37.62
C THR A 762 10.71 -26.21 -38.68
N SER A 763 9.43 -26.20 -39.04
CA SER A 763 8.81 -25.19 -39.90
C SER A 763 7.84 -24.32 -39.08
N MET A 764 7.53 -23.13 -39.58
CA MET A 764 6.63 -22.20 -38.91
C MET A 764 5.25 -22.84 -38.65
N PRO A 765 4.79 -22.94 -37.38
CA PRO A 765 3.50 -23.54 -37.07
C PRO A 765 2.34 -22.59 -37.37
N SER A 766 1.15 -23.16 -37.56
CA SER A 766 -0.10 -22.40 -37.53
C SER A 766 -0.36 -21.91 -36.09
N MET A 767 -0.55 -20.61 -35.93
CA MET A 767 -0.83 -19.95 -34.65
C MET A 767 -1.93 -18.91 -34.88
N GLU A 768 -2.95 -18.95 -34.03
CA GLU A 768 -4.13 -18.06 -34.08
C GLU A 768 -3.77 -16.73 -33.44
N HIS A 769 -4.14 -15.61 -34.06
CA HIS A 769 -3.99 -14.30 -33.40
C HIS A 769 -4.94 -14.19 -32.21
N GLY A 770 -4.40 -13.85 -31.03
CA GLY A 770 -5.16 -13.62 -29.82
C GLY A 770 -5.53 -12.15 -29.67
N TRP A 771 -4.53 -11.32 -29.33
CA TRP A 771 -4.71 -9.87 -29.16
C TRP A 771 -3.38 -9.13 -29.34
N THR A 772 -3.47 -7.81 -29.52
CA THR A 772 -2.31 -6.91 -29.55
C THR A 772 -2.17 -6.17 -28.22
N GLU A 773 -1.03 -6.32 -27.56
CA GLU A 773 -0.67 -5.47 -26.43
C GLU A 773 0.09 -4.25 -26.94
N LYS A 774 -0.46 -3.04 -26.74
CA LYS A 774 0.14 -1.80 -27.22
C LYS A 774 1.09 -1.16 -26.21
N LYS A 775 2.06 -0.39 -26.70
CA LYS A 775 3.00 0.41 -25.87
C LYS A 775 3.76 -0.44 -24.84
N VAL A 776 4.34 -1.56 -25.28
CA VAL A 776 5.27 -2.34 -24.46
C VAL A 776 6.60 -1.57 -24.39
N PRO A 777 7.09 -1.23 -23.19
CA PRO A 777 8.27 -0.37 -23.01
C PRO A 777 9.59 -0.98 -23.52
N LYS A 778 10.59 -0.13 -23.79
CA LYS A 778 11.95 -0.51 -24.23
C LYS A 778 13.01 -0.03 -23.21
N PRO A 779 13.86 -0.91 -22.68
CA PRO A 779 13.65 -2.34 -22.44
C PRO A 779 12.61 -2.53 -21.33
N GLY A 780 11.78 -3.58 -21.38
CA GLY A 780 10.82 -3.75 -20.30
C GLY A 780 10.04 -5.06 -20.34
N GLN A 781 9.83 -5.59 -19.14
CA GLN A 781 8.88 -6.65 -18.86
C GLN A 781 7.52 -6.02 -18.60
N ARG A 782 6.46 -6.69 -19.05
CA ARG A 782 5.10 -6.25 -18.75
C ARG A 782 4.24 -7.46 -18.45
N VAL A 783 3.47 -7.37 -17.37
CA VAL A 783 2.40 -8.33 -17.09
C VAL A 783 1.14 -7.83 -17.77
N VAL A 784 0.62 -8.65 -18.68
CA VAL A 784 -0.58 -8.36 -19.47
C VAL A 784 -1.69 -9.33 -19.08
N LYS A 785 -2.95 -8.90 -19.18
CA LYS A 785 -4.08 -9.78 -18.89
C LYS A 785 -4.32 -10.70 -20.09
N ILE A 786 -4.52 -11.99 -19.84
CA ILE A 786 -5.07 -12.89 -20.85
C ILE A 786 -6.60 -12.71 -20.83
N PRO A 787 -7.24 -12.31 -21.94
CA PRO A 787 -8.69 -12.11 -21.96
C PRO A 787 -9.48 -13.37 -21.56
N SER A 788 -10.56 -13.18 -20.79
CA SER A 788 -11.32 -14.28 -20.17
C SER A 788 -11.93 -15.27 -21.17
N GLN A 789 -12.21 -14.82 -22.40
CA GLN A 789 -12.69 -15.67 -23.49
C GLN A 789 -11.74 -16.81 -23.86
N TYR A 790 -10.45 -16.73 -23.49
CA TYR A 790 -9.46 -17.78 -23.79
C TYR A 790 -9.25 -18.77 -22.64
N TRP A 791 -9.70 -18.48 -21.42
CA TRP A 791 -9.36 -19.27 -20.21
C TRP A 791 -9.84 -20.71 -20.30
N SER A 792 -11.04 -20.94 -20.85
CA SER A 792 -11.61 -22.28 -21.04
C SER A 792 -10.76 -23.15 -21.96
N ARG A 793 -10.04 -22.55 -22.92
CA ARG A 793 -9.17 -23.25 -23.88
C ARG A 793 -7.84 -23.67 -23.27
N PHE A 794 -7.31 -22.90 -22.31
CA PHE A 794 -6.18 -23.34 -21.47
C PHE A 794 -6.61 -24.45 -20.51
N LYS A 795 -7.80 -24.34 -19.92
CA LYS A 795 -8.39 -25.37 -19.06
C LYS A 795 -8.62 -26.70 -19.78
N SER A 796 -9.07 -26.68 -21.04
CA SER A 796 -9.25 -27.89 -21.85
C SER A 796 -7.95 -28.43 -22.47
N GLY A 797 -6.87 -27.64 -22.46
CA GLY A 797 -5.61 -27.99 -23.12
C GLY A 797 -5.61 -27.82 -24.63
N ASN A 798 -6.64 -27.17 -25.19
CA ASN A 798 -6.71 -26.77 -26.60
C ASN A 798 -5.69 -25.68 -26.92
N VAL A 799 -5.40 -24.80 -25.95
CA VAL A 799 -4.28 -23.87 -25.99
C VAL A 799 -3.23 -24.34 -24.99
N ARG A 800 -2.00 -24.51 -25.46
CA ARG A 800 -0.85 -25.01 -24.68
C ARG A 800 0.32 -24.03 -24.67
N GLY A 801 0.22 -22.97 -25.44
CA GLY A 801 1.21 -21.92 -25.40
C GLY A 801 0.88 -20.71 -26.25
N ILE A 802 1.87 -19.84 -26.33
CA ILE A 802 1.75 -18.47 -26.82
C ILE A 802 2.69 -18.30 -28.00
N GLY A 803 2.19 -17.71 -29.07
CA GLY A 803 3.03 -17.21 -30.15
C GLY A 803 3.24 -15.70 -30.04
N LEU A 804 4.33 -15.23 -30.64
CA LEU A 804 4.60 -13.81 -30.88
C LEU A 804 4.71 -13.62 -32.38
N GLY A 805 3.96 -12.68 -32.95
CA GLY A 805 4.09 -12.47 -34.38
C GLY A 805 3.05 -11.59 -35.04
N ASP A 806 3.56 -10.80 -35.98
CA ASP A 806 2.83 -10.16 -37.07
C ASP A 806 3.79 -10.11 -38.27
N THR A 807 3.28 -9.82 -39.45
CA THR A 807 4.02 -9.69 -40.70
C THR A 807 4.25 -8.24 -41.10
N SER A 808 3.88 -7.26 -40.26
CA SER A 808 4.00 -5.87 -40.65
C SER A 808 5.45 -5.38 -40.64
N PRO A 809 5.83 -4.55 -41.63
CA PRO A 809 7.17 -3.99 -41.75
C PRO A 809 7.40 -2.81 -40.78
N SER A 810 6.46 -2.56 -39.85
CA SER A 810 6.53 -1.47 -38.90
C SER A 810 7.66 -1.65 -37.90
N THR A 811 8.44 -0.58 -37.71
CA THR A 811 9.48 -0.51 -36.68
C THR A 811 8.93 -0.59 -35.25
N ARG A 812 7.61 -0.43 -35.07
CA ARG A 812 6.92 -0.62 -33.78
C ARG A 812 6.60 -2.08 -33.47
N GLU A 813 6.65 -2.96 -34.47
CA GLU A 813 6.31 -4.37 -34.30
C GLU A 813 7.54 -5.28 -34.29
N TYR A 814 8.67 -4.82 -34.81
CA TYR A 814 9.92 -5.56 -34.71
C TYR A 814 10.54 -5.47 -33.31
N GLY A 815 10.59 -6.61 -32.64
CA GLY A 815 11.18 -6.75 -31.31
C GLY A 815 11.55 -8.19 -31.00
N TYR A 816 12.45 -8.37 -30.04
CA TYR A 816 12.83 -9.69 -29.56
C TYR A 816 13.00 -9.75 -28.05
N GLY A 817 12.72 -10.93 -27.52
CA GLY A 817 12.66 -11.26 -26.11
C GLY A 817 13.36 -12.58 -25.81
N ARG A 818 13.51 -12.91 -24.52
CA ARG A 818 14.05 -14.21 -24.08
C ARG A 818 12.89 -15.10 -23.66
N TRP A 819 12.69 -16.24 -24.31
CA TRP A 819 11.51 -17.08 -24.04
C TRP A 819 11.44 -17.56 -22.58
N ALA A 820 12.59 -17.85 -21.95
CA ALA A 820 12.65 -18.32 -20.56
C ALA A 820 12.15 -17.30 -19.52
N ARG A 821 11.91 -16.05 -19.93
CA ARG A 821 11.40 -14.98 -19.06
C ARG A 821 9.89 -14.75 -19.18
N TYR A 822 9.20 -15.51 -20.02
CA TYR A 822 7.75 -15.50 -20.17
C TYR A 822 7.13 -16.50 -19.20
N TYR A 823 6.06 -16.11 -18.52
CA TYR A 823 5.22 -17.02 -17.73
C TYR A 823 3.74 -16.66 -17.87
N ILE A 824 2.88 -17.63 -17.62
CA ILE A 824 1.44 -17.42 -17.42
C ILE A 824 1.13 -17.65 -15.94
N GLU A 825 0.52 -16.67 -15.27
CA GLU A 825 0.01 -16.81 -13.91
C GLU A 825 -1.50 -17.04 -13.97
N VAL A 826 -1.97 -18.04 -13.23
CA VAL A 826 -3.39 -18.36 -13.11
C VAL A 826 -3.78 -18.33 -11.64
N LYS A 827 -4.84 -17.58 -11.32
CA LYS A 827 -5.53 -17.62 -10.03
C LYS A 827 -6.84 -18.38 -10.20
N TYR A 828 -7.10 -19.35 -9.32
CA TYR A 828 -8.30 -20.19 -9.42
C TYR A 828 -8.77 -20.71 -8.06
N ARG A 829 -10.06 -21.08 -7.99
CA ARG A 829 -10.71 -21.72 -6.84
C ARG A 829 -10.93 -23.20 -7.16
N LYS A 830 -10.48 -24.10 -6.29
CA LYS A 830 -10.65 -25.54 -6.47
C LYS A 830 -10.83 -26.25 -5.14
#